data_AF-A0A1S3Z8M0-F1
#
_entry.id   AF-A0A1S3Z8M0-F1
#
_cell.length_a   1.000
_cell.length_b   1.000
_cell.length_c   1.000
_cell.angle_alpha   90.00
_cell.angle_beta   90.00
_cell.angle_gamma   90.00
#
_symmetry.space_group_name_H-M   'P 1'
#
loop_
_entity.id
_entity.type
_entity.pdbx_description
1 polymer ?
#
loop_
_entity_poly.entity_id
_entity_poly.type
_entity_poly.pdbx_seq_one_letter_code
_entity_poly.pdbx_strand_id
1 'polypeptide(L)'
;MKISKLQYMPLFRACSNLRSLVQLHAHLIINGLHKDPLPSTKLIESYAQMGSLKTSRLVFYTYPNPDSFMWGVLIKCHVWYNCFQDSIFLYNNMVCHTKETNSFIYPSVLRAISAIGDLGIGRKVHGRILKCGFECDPIVETALLSMYGELGWTACARKVFDEMSVKDVVSWSSIVSSYVRNGQVREGLEIFGNLVKEGVEIDSVALLSAVEACGELGVWRLGKSVHGYILRNSIWGDGSLTNSLVAMYGKCGDTCSAELLFDNAVDNSTYTWTAMISCYNQNGFYKDALALFVKMHESDVEFNEVTLMAVLCSCARLGWLKEGKSIHGFILRNGLDCGNDLLGSALVDLYANCGKVSDCHKVFDTSQDRRIVSWNMLISGYVQEGLSENALTLFVDMLRKGILPDSYTLASVLSASGDIGFSEFGCQIHGHVIRTGFSTEEFVQNSMIDMYSKCGIVDCAFLIFKDAQERSVVTWNSMMCGLTQNGFSREAINLFDEIYSNSSEIDEVTFLAAIQACSAIGWLEKGKWLHHKSIIFGVSQDMYVDTALTDMYAKCGDLRMAWRVFGNMSERSIISWSAMVGGYGMHGQIDDAISLFHEMVNSGIKPNDIILTNILSACSHAGYLDEGKYFFNMMINLSIEPKPEHFACLVDLLSRAGDIDKAYEVITSMPLPADVSVWGALVSGCRIHKRMDIIKMIQQRLENMQTDDTGYYTLLSNIYAEGGEWNESRTVRSKMQSLGLRKVGGYSMIEVEKRIHTGKANDTISKREISSL
;
A
#
# COMPACT_ATOMS: atom_id res chain seq x y z
N MET A 1 -11.05 34.02 74.82
CA MET A 1 -12.18 33.20 74.33
C MET A 1 -11.63 31.92 73.73
N LYS A 2 -11.89 30.75 74.33
CA LYS A 2 -11.54 29.46 73.72
C LYS A 2 -12.54 29.20 72.59
N ILE A 3 -12.11 29.45 71.36
CA ILE A 3 -12.85 29.12 70.13
C ILE A 3 -12.91 27.59 70.03
N SER A 4 -14.09 27.02 69.83
CA SER A 4 -14.29 25.56 69.78
C SER A 4 -13.75 24.96 68.48
N LYS A 5 -13.49 23.64 68.48
CA LYS A 5 -12.90 22.88 67.36
C LYS A 5 -13.67 22.95 66.02
N LEU A 6 -14.86 23.55 65.96
CA LEU A 6 -15.65 23.66 64.72
C LEU A 6 -15.69 25.07 64.13
N GLN A 7 -15.18 26.09 64.83
CA GLN A 7 -15.32 27.49 64.42
C GLN A 7 -14.25 27.98 63.41
N TYR A 8 -13.21 27.19 63.10
CA TYR A 8 -12.13 27.58 62.17
C TYR A 8 -12.33 27.10 60.72
N MET A 9 -13.23 26.15 60.46
CA MET A 9 -13.46 25.65 59.09
C MET A 9 -13.93 26.71 58.08
N PRO A 10 -14.75 27.70 58.46
CA PRO A 10 -15.07 28.83 57.59
C PRO A 10 -13.85 29.69 57.22
N LEU A 11 -12.82 29.75 58.07
CA LEU A 11 -11.61 30.55 57.83
C LEU A 11 -10.75 29.96 56.70
N PHE A 12 -10.71 28.63 56.56
CA PHE A 12 -10.05 28.00 55.41
C PHE A 12 -10.71 28.38 54.09
N ARG A 13 -12.04 28.51 54.06
CA ARG A 13 -12.79 28.96 52.87
C ARG A 13 -12.59 30.44 52.58
N ALA A 14 -12.26 31.25 53.59
CA ALA A 14 -11.99 32.68 53.45
C ALA A 14 -10.54 33.00 53.01
N CYS A 15 -9.63 32.01 53.03
CA CYS A 15 -8.26 32.18 52.58
C CYS A 15 -8.21 32.14 51.04
N SER A 16 -7.99 33.29 50.40
CA SER A 16 -7.90 33.41 48.93
C SER A 16 -6.48 33.41 48.37
N ASN A 17 -5.46 33.48 49.24
CA ASN A 17 -4.06 33.51 48.83
C ASN A 17 -3.13 32.89 49.89
N LEU A 18 -1.92 32.52 49.45
CA LEU A 18 -0.93 31.83 50.28
C LEU A 18 -0.54 32.64 51.53
N ARG A 19 -0.60 33.97 51.48
CA ARG A 19 -0.32 34.87 52.61
C ARG A 19 -1.38 34.73 53.71
N SER A 20 -2.65 34.73 53.36
CA SER A 20 -3.76 34.51 54.30
C SER A 20 -3.73 33.11 54.92
N LEU A 21 -3.34 32.09 54.14
CA LEU A 21 -3.18 30.72 54.63
C LEU A 21 -2.00 30.58 55.62
N VAL A 22 -0.88 31.25 55.35
CA VAL A 22 0.27 31.28 56.29
C VAL A 22 -0.10 31.98 57.60
N GLN A 23 -0.88 33.06 57.55
CA GLN A 23 -1.39 33.72 58.76
C GLN A 23 -2.32 32.81 59.58
N LEU A 24 -3.22 32.08 58.90
CA LEU A 24 -4.07 31.09 59.54
C LEU A 24 -3.24 29.94 60.15
N HIS A 25 -2.23 29.45 59.43
CA HIS A 25 -1.32 28.41 59.92
C HIS A 25 -0.54 28.87 61.16
N ALA A 26 -0.01 30.09 61.18
CA ALA A 26 0.66 30.66 62.35
C ALA A 26 -0.30 30.76 63.55
N HIS A 27 -1.55 31.16 63.31
CA HIS A 27 -2.58 31.20 64.35
C HIS A 27 -2.92 29.80 64.91
N LEU A 28 -2.95 28.78 64.06
CA LEU A 28 -3.14 27.38 64.48
C LEU A 28 -1.94 26.85 65.30
N ILE A 29 -0.73 27.31 65.00
CA ILE A 29 0.46 26.98 65.79
C ILE A 29 0.37 27.59 67.20
N ILE A 30 0.09 28.89 67.30
CA ILE A 30 0.01 29.62 68.58
C ILE A 30 -1.06 29.02 69.51
N ASN A 31 -2.20 28.61 68.96
CA ASN A 31 -3.29 28.01 69.75
C ASN A 31 -3.12 26.50 70.00
N GLY A 32 -2.02 25.88 69.54
CA GLY A 32 -1.77 24.44 69.71
C GLY A 32 -2.64 23.53 68.84
N LEU A 33 -3.45 24.08 67.93
CA LEU A 33 -4.37 23.35 67.06
C LEU A 33 -3.67 22.65 65.88
N HIS A 34 -2.41 22.98 65.58
CA HIS A 34 -1.57 22.26 64.63
C HIS A 34 -1.26 20.80 65.01
N LYS A 35 -1.61 20.37 66.23
CA LYS A 35 -1.50 18.99 66.71
C LYS A 35 -2.82 18.21 66.59
N ASP A 36 -3.86 18.84 66.06
CA ASP A 36 -5.15 18.19 65.80
C ASP A 36 -5.16 17.68 64.34
N PRO A 37 -5.64 16.44 64.07
CA PRO A 37 -5.58 15.85 62.72
C PRO A 37 -6.38 16.67 61.69
N LEU A 38 -7.50 17.27 62.11
CA LEU A 38 -8.49 17.85 61.21
C LEU A 38 -8.05 19.22 60.62
N PRO A 39 -7.55 20.20 61.41
CA PRO A 39 -6.90 21.39 60.87
C PRO A 39 -5.65 21.08 60.04
N SER A 40 -4.83 20.13 60.49
CA SER A 40 -3.55 19.80 59.85
C SER A 40 -3.74 19.16 58.48
N THR A 41 -4.71 18.26 58.35
CA THR A 41 -5.10 17.68 57.06
C THR A 41 -5.63 18.76 56.10
N LYS A 42 -6.43 19.71 56.61
CA LYS A 42 -6.92 20.82 55.78
C LYS A 42 -5.81 21.78 55.37
N LEU A 43 -4.80 22.01 56.21
CA LEU A 43 -3.60 22.78 55.85
C LEU A 43 -2.83 22.11 54.71
N ILE A 44 -2.61 20.79 54.79
CA ILE A 44 -1.93 20.01 53.74
C ILE A 44 -2.63 20.20 52.39
N GLU A 45 -3.96 20.00 52.34
CA GLU A 45 -4.75 20.17 51.12
C GLU A 45 -4.73 21.63 50.62
N SER A 46 -4.91 22.60 51.51
CA SER A 46 -4.99 24.02 51.13
C SER A 46 -3.65 24.56 50.60
N TYR A 47 -2.52 24.14 51.18
CA TYR A 47 -1.21 24.49 50.65
C TYR A 47 -0.95 23.90 49.27
N ALA A 48 -1.40 22.68 49.01
CA ALA A 48 -1.29 22.06 47.70
C ALA A 48 -2.19 22.74 46.67
N GLN A 49 -3.44 23.10 47.02
CA GLN A 49 -4.34 23.85 46.14
C GLN A 49 -3.79 25.24 45.78
N MET A 50 -3.05 25.89 46.69
CA MET A 50 -2.45 27.20 46.46
C MET A 50 -1.05 27.15 45.80
N GLY A 51 -0.66 26.02 45.19
CA GLY A 51 0.58 25.93 44.41
C GLY A 51 1.84 25.47 45.17
N SER A 52 1.72 25.09 46.46
CA SER A 52 2.87 24.82 47.33
C SER A 52 2.89 23.40 47.90
N LEU A 53 3.17 22.41 47.04
CA LEU A 53 3.33 21.00 47.44
C LEU A 53 4.45 20.80 48.48
N LYS A 54 5.55 21.56 48.39
CA LYS A 54 6.68 21.47 49.34
C LYS A 54 6.26 21.79 50.79
N THR A 55 5.48 22.85 50.97
CA THR A 55 4.96 23.25 52.30
C THR A 55 3.92 22.25 52.81
N SER A 56 3.09 21.72 51.92
CA SER A 56 2.13 20.65 52.23
C SER A 56 2.85 19.40 52.80
N ARG A 57 3.95 18.95 52.15
CA ARG A 57 4.81 17.87 52.67
C ARG A 57 5.43 18.21 54.02
N LEU A 58 5.90 19.44 54.21
CA LEU A 58 6.51 19.86 55.47
C LEU A 58 5.52 19.77 56.63
N VAL A 59 4.30 20.28 56.46
CA VAL A 59 3.24 20.18 57.47
C VAL A 59 2.97 18.73 57.85
N PHE A 60 2.91 17.84 56.86
CA PHE A 60 2.72 16.41 57.08
C PHE A 60 3.87 15.78 57.92
N TYR A 61 5.13 16.00 57.54
CA TYR A 61 6.27 15.41 58.24
C TYR A 61 6.49 15.98 59.65
N THR A 62 5.98 17.18 59.93
CA THR A 62 6.01 17.75 61.30
C THR A 62 4.92 17.21 62.22
N TYR A 63 3.93 16.49 61.69
CA TYR A 63 2.82 15.98 62.46
C TYR A 63 3.17 14.63 63.12
N PRO A 64 3.01 14.48 64.45
CA PRO A 64 3.32 13.23 65.14
C PRO A 64 2.24 12.18 64.87
N ASN A 65 2.62 11.02 64.33
CA ASN A 65 1.75 9.88 64.00
C ASN A 65 0.56 10.25 63.08
N PRO A 66 0.80 10.46 61.76
CA PRO A 66 -0.26 10.75 60.80
C PRO A 66 -1.24 9.57 60.66
N ASP A 67 -2.54 9.87 60.66
CA ASP A 67 -3.58 8.88 60.41
C ASP A 67 -3.75 8.57 58.92
N SER A 68 -4.52 7.52 58.62
CA SER A 68 -4.78 7.04 57.26
C SER A 68 -5.37 8.13 56.34
N PHE A 69 -6.22 9.00 56.89
CA PHE A 69 -6.88 10.06 56.12
C PHE A 69 -5.87 11.16 55.72
N MET A 70 -4.98 11.54 56.63
CA MET A 70 -3.92 12.51 56.36
C MET A 70 -2.94 12.02 55.29
N TRP A 71 -2.59 10.72 55.32
CA TRP A 71 -1.81 10.08 54.24
C TRP A 71 -2.56 10.14 52.91
N GLY A 72 -3.86 9.83 52.89
CA GLY A 72 -4.68 9.88 51.68
C GLY A 72 -4.74 11.27 51.05
N VAL A 73 -4.86 12.33 51.86
CA VAL A 73 -4.82 13.71 51.38
C VAL A 73 -3.46 14.07 50.79
N LEU A 74 -2.36 13.64 51.41
CA LEU A 74 -1.02 13.89 50.86
C LEU A 74 -0.82 13.17 49.52
N ILE A 75 -1.24 11.91 49.40
CA ILE A 75 -1.16 11.13 48.15
C ILE A 75 -1.99 11.82 47.06
N LYS A 76 -3.24 12.20 47.36
CA LYS A 76 -4.10 12.96 46.45
C LYS A 76 -3.42 14.25 45.95
N CYS A 77 -2.75 14.97 46.84
CA CYS A 77 -2.00 16.17 46.45
C CYS A 77 -0.84 15.86 45.49
N HIS A 78 -0.12 14.75 45.65
CA HIS A 78 0.95 14.37 44.71
C HIS A 78 0.39 13.99 43.33
N VAL A 79 -0.78 13.33 43.29
CA VAL A 79 -1.48 13.00 42.03
C VAL A 79 -1.90 14.27 41.28
N TRP A 80 -2.36 15.33 41.96
CA TRP A 80 -2.67 16.62 41.32
C TRP A 80 -1.49 17.27 40.59
N TYR A 81 -0.27 17.02 41.05
CA TYR A 81 0.97 17.53 40.44
C TYR A 81 1.63 16.51 39.49
N ASN A 82 0.91 15.44 39.09
CA ASN A 82 1.40 14.35 38.24
C ASN A 82 2.65 13.62 38.81
N CYS A 83 2.89 13.70 40.12
CA CYS A 83 3.98 12.98 40.79
C CYS A 83 3.54 11.54 41.13
N PHE A 84 3.29 10.73 40.10
CA PHE A 84 2.67 9.40 40.24
C PHE A 84 3.58 8.41 40.98
N GLN A 85 4.89 8.40 40.71
CA GLN A 85 5.84 7.51 41.39
C GLN A 85 5.94 7.81 42.89
N ASP A 86 6.04 9.09 43.24
CA ASP A 86 6.04 9.55 44.63
C ASP A 86 4.74 9.19 45.34
N SER A 87 3.60 9.26 44.65
CA SER A 87 2.29 8.89 45.19
C SER A 87 2.24 7.41 45.58
N ILE A 88 2.78 6.52 44.74
CA ILE A 88 2.88 5.08 45.04
C ILE A 88 3.89 4.82 46.17
N PHE A 89 5.01 5.54 46.19
CA PHE A 89 6.00 5.43 47.26
C PHE A 89 5.40 5.83 48.63
N LEU A 90 4.66 6.94 48.68
CA LEU A 90 3.94 7.38 49.89
C LEU A 90 2.90 6.36 50.34
N TYR A 91 2.17 5.74 49.40
CA TYR A 91 1.23 4.67 49.72
C TYR A 91 1.93 3.45 50.35
N ASN A 92 3.06 3.01 49.79
CA ASN A 92 3.82 1.89 50.34
C ASN A 92 4.37 2.21 51.74
N ASN A 93 4.84 3.45 51.96
CA ASN A 93 5.29 3.88 53.28
C ASN A 93 4.14 3.92 54.30
N MET A 94 2.98 4.45 53.92
CA MET A 94 1.78 4.46 54.76
C MET A 94 1.44 3.03 55.22
N VAL A 95 1.38 2.09 54.28
CA VAL A 95 1.07 0.68 54.54
C VAL A 95 2.03 0.07 55.59
N CYS A 96 3.29 0.48 55.63
CA CYS A 96 4.26 0.02 56.63
C CYS A 96 4.02 0.62 58.03
N HIS A 97 3.40 1.80 58.13
CA HIS A 97 3.28 2.56 59.38
C HIS A 97 1.86 2.53 59.98
N THR A 98 0.80 2.32 59.18
CA THR A 98 -0.60 2.35 59.63
C THR A 98 -1.27 0.98 59.47
N LYS A 99 -1.91 0.47 60.53
CA LYS A 99 -2.68 -0.80 60.49
C LYS A 99 -4.06 -0.68 59.85
N GLU A 100 -4.66 0.50 59.86
CA GLU A 100 -6.00 0.78 59.31
C GLU A 100 -5.88 1.63 58.03
N THR A 101 -6.52 1.17 56.96
CA THR A 101 -6.61 1.89 55.67
C THR A 101 -8.00 2.49 55.50
N ASN A 102 -8.07 3.68 54.90
CA ASN A 102 -9.32 4.36 54.56
C ASN A 102 -9.62 4.19 53.05
N SER A 103 -10.88 3.96 52.66
CA SER A 103 -11.26 3.78 51.26
C SER A 103 -10.92 5.00 50.38
N PHE A 104 -10.91 6.21 50.96
CA PHE A 104 -10.55 7.47 50.30
C PHE A 104 -9.18 7.48 49.60
N ILE A 105 -8.24 6.62 50.03
CA ILE A 105 -6.88 6.57 49.48
C ILE A 105 -6.87 5.91 48.09
N TYR A 106 -7.67 4.86 47.90
CA TYR A 106 -7.52 3.97 46.74
C TYR A 106 -7.76 4.64 45.39
N PRO A 107 -8.75 5.52 45.18
CA PRO A 107 -8.93 6.18 43.88
C PRO A 107 -7.70 6.97 43.42
N SER A 108 -7.03 7.66 44.34
CA SER A 108 -5.81 8.43 44.01
C SER A 108 -4.64 7.51 43.66
N VAL A 109 -4.48 6.40 44.40
CA VAL A 109 -3.41 5.41 44.17
C VAL A 109 -3.65 4.66 42.86
N LEU A 110 -4.87 4.24 42.58
CA LEU A 110 -5.24 3.54 41.35
C LEU A 110 -5.05 4.44 40.11
N ARG A 111 -5.38 5.73 40.21
CA ARG A 111 -5.05 6.71 39.16
C ARG A 111 -3.55 6.82 38.91
N ALA A 112 -2.73 6.87 39.97
CA ALA A 112 -1.28 6.90 39.83
C ALA A 112 -0.71 5.62 39.17
N ILE A 113 -1.28 4.45 39.49
CA ILE A 113 -0.90 3.18 38.89
C ILE A 113 -1.25 3.14 37.40
N SER A 114 -2.45 3.61 37.05
CA SER A 114 -2.93 3.65 35.67
C SER A 114 -2.02 4.54 34.80
N ALA A 115 -1.63 5.70 35.34
CA ALA A 115 -0.69 6.61 34.67
C ALA A 115 0.75 6.04 34.53
N ILE A 116 1.17 5.14 35.42
CA ILE A 116 2.50 4.49 35.36
C ILE A 116 2.50 3.28 34.43
N GLY A 117 1.37 2.61 34.25
CA GLY A 117 1.30 1.40 33.42
C GLY A 117 1.64 0.09 34.14
N ASP A 118 1.81 0.08 35.47
CA ASP A 118 2.26 -1.11 36.22
C ASP A 118 1.08 -1.94 36.78
N LEU A 119 0.67 -2.94 35.99
CA LEU A 119 -0.37 -3.91 36.38
C LEU A 119 0.01 -4.72 37.62
N GLY A 120 1.30 -4.98 37.84
CA GLY A 120 1.78 -5.77 38.98
C GLY A 120 1.48 -5.06 40.30
N ILE A 121 1.70 -3.74 40.35
CA ILE A 121 1.32 -2.90 41.50
C ILE A 121 -0.21 -2.81 41.58
N GLY A 122 -0.90 -2.62 40.46
CA GLY A 122 -2.38 -2.59 40.41
C GLY A 122 -3.04 -3.80 41.05
N ARG A 123 -2.61 -5.01 40.70
CA ARG A 123 -3.12 -6.26 41.27
C ARG A 123 -2.83 -6.40 42.77
N LYS A 124 -1.66 -5.93 43.23
CA LYS A 124 -1.31 -5.93 44.66
C LYS A 124 -2.23 -5.00 45.46
N VAL A 125 -2.51 -3.81 44.93
CA VAL A 125 -3.43 -2.85 45.57
C VAL A 125 -4.86 -3.38 45.56
N HIS A 126 -5.34 -3.95 44.44
CA HIS A 126 -6.64 -4.61 44.37
C HIS A 126 -6.77 -5.76 45.40
N GLY A 127 -5.77 -6.65 45.49
CA GLY A 127 -5.77 -7.70 46.51
C GLY A 127 -5.78 -7.18 47.95
N ARG A 128 -5.27 -5.97 48.19
CA ARG A 128 -5.37 -5.32 49.51
C ARG A 128 -6.74 -4.68 49.75
N ILE A 129 -7.37 -4.09 48.74
CA ILE A 129 -8.75 -3.57 48.82
C ILE A 129 -9.69 -4.68 49.31
N LEU A 130 -9.60 -5.87 48.71
CA LEU A 130 -10.37 -7.05 49.13
C LEU A 130 -10.08 -7.48 50.57
N LYS A 131 -8.80 -7.49 50.98
CA LYS A 131 -8.41 -7.87 52.35
C LYS A 131 -8.87 -6.87 53.42
N CYS A 132 -9.07 -5.62 53.02
CA CYS A 132 -9.48 -4.54 53.91
C CYS A 132 -11.00 -4.37 54.00
N GLY A 133 -11.80 -5.16 53.27
CA GLY A 133 -13.26 -5.08 53.32
C GLY A 133 -13.85 -3.91 52.50
N PHE A 134 -13.11 -3.40 51.51
CA PHE A 134 -13.54 -2.28 50.65
C PHE A 134 -14.02 -2.72 49.26
N GLU A 135 -14.34 -4.01 49.10
CA GLU A 135 -14.82 -4.59 47.85
C GLU A 135 -16.18 -4.04 47.39
N CYS A 136 -17.04 -3.59 48.30
CA CYS A 136 -18.36 -3.05 47.98
C CYS A 136 -18.42 -1.51 47.99
N ASP A 137 -17.28 -0.80 48.02
CA ASP A 137 -17.25 0.66 47.95
C ASP A 137 -17.36 1.12 46.49
N PRO A 138 -18.46 1.78 46.06
CA PRO A 138 -18.69 2.09 44.65
C PRO A 138 -17.62 3.00 44.03
N ILE A 139 -17.00 3.87 44.83
CA ILE A 139 -15.95 4.79 44.37
C ILE A 139 -14.67 3.99 44.11
N VAL A 140 -14.37 3.02 44.97
CA VAL A 140 -13.20 2.14 44.81
C VAL A 140 -13.40 1.18 43.65
N GLU A 141 -14.59 0.58 43.50
CA GLU A 141 -14.95 -0.29 42.37
C GLU A 141 -14.82 0.45 41.02
N THR A 142 -15.34 1.68 40.92
CA THR A 142 -15.24 2.51 39.70
C THR A 142 -13.78 2.88 39.39
N ALA A 143 -12.97 3.17 40.41
CA ALA A 143 -11.54 3.43 40.24
C ALA A 143 -10.75 2.18 39.82
N LEU A 144 -11.12 1.00 40.32
CA LEU A 144 -10.53 -0.29 39.91
C LEU A 144 -10.86 -0.60 38.45
N LEU A 145 -12.12 -0.39 38.07
CA LEU A 145 -12.60 -0.54 36.70
C LEU A 145 -11.82 0.37 35.73
N SER A 146 -11.70 1.65 36.07
CA SER A 146 -10.93 2.61 35.27
C SER A 146 -9.46 2.20 35.15
N MET A 147 -8.85 1.74 36.25
CA MET A 147 -7.46 1.28 36.24
C MET A 147 -7.23 0.07 35.35
N TYR A 148 -8.07 -0.97 35.46
CA TYR A 148 -7.95 -2.12 34.56
C TYR A 148 -8.21 -1.76 33.11
N GLY A 149 -9.15 -0.85 32.85
CA GLY A 149 -9.46 -0.36 31.51
C GLY A 149 -8.32 0.43 30.88
N GLU A 150 -7.73 1.38 31.60
CA GLU A 150 -6.58 2.18 31.14
C GLU A 150 -5.31 1.32 30.91
N LEU A 151 -5.17 0.22 31.65
CA LEU A 151 -4.08 -0.75 31.44
C LEU A 151 -4.35 -1.79 30.35
N GLY A 152 -5.50 -1.74 29.68
CA GLY A 152 -5.88 -2.63 28.59
C GLY A 152 -6.39 -4.02 28.99
N TRP A 153 -6.70 -4.24 30.27
CA TRP A 153 -7.22 -5.52 30.78
C TRP A 153 -8.74 -5.50 30.91
N THR A 154 -9.43 -5.38 29.77
CA THR A 154 -10.89 -5.24 29.70
C THR A 154 -11.65 -6.40 30.35
N ALA A 155 -11.14 -7.63 30.27
CA ALA A 155 -11.74 -8.79 30.94
C ALA A 155 -11.74 -8.66 32.49
N CYS A 156 -10.71 -8.04 33.06
CA CYS A 156 -10.68 -7.75 34.50
C CYS A 156 -11.59 -6.58 34.84
N ALA A 157 -11.59 -5.51 34.04
CA ALA A 157 -12.51 -4.39 34.21
C ALA A 157 -13.97 -4.84 34.16
N ARG A 158 -14.29 -5.78 33.26
CA ARG A 158 -15.63 -6.37 33.12
C ARG A 158 -16.05 -7.18 34.35
N LYS A 159 -15.15 -7.99 34.91
CA LYS A 159 -15.43 -8.73 36.15
C LYS A 159 -15.75 -7.79 37.30
N VAL A 160 -14.92 -6.76 37.49
CA VAL A 160 -15.17 -5.73 38.51
C VAL A 160 -16.55 -5.10 38.28
N PHE A 161 -16.86 -4.69 37.05
CA PHE A 161 -18.15 -4.11 36.70
C PHE A 161 -19.34 -5.03 37.01
N ASP A 162 -19.27 -6.29 36.59
CA ASP A 162 -20.36 -7.25 36.79
C ASP A 162 -20.61 -7.50 38.29
N GLU A 163 -19.56 -7.54 39.10
CA GLU A 163 -19.60 -7.73 40.56
C GLU A 163 -20.11 -6.48 41.33
N MET A 164 -20.13 -5.29 40.73
CA MET A 164 -20.59 -4.06 41.39
C MET A 164 -22.04 -4.16 41.86
N SER A 165 -22.25 -3.83 43.14
CA SER A 165 -23.57 -3.84 43.78
C SER A 165 -24.50 -2.72 43.27
N VAL A 166 -23.94 -1.54 42.97
CA VAL A 166 -24.65 -0.39 42.41
C VAL A 166 -23.83 0.15 41.24
N LYS A 167 -24.43 0.17 40.05
CA LYS A 167 -23.81 0.69 38.83
C LYS A 167 -24.40 2.07 38.54
N ASP A 168 -23.61 3.11 38.77
CA ASP A 168 -23.98 4.49 38.47
C ASP A 168 -23.55 4.89 37.04
N VAL A 169 -23.92 6.09 36.61
CA VAL A 169 -23.57 6.63 35.28
C VAL A 169 -22.06 6.54 35.02
N VAL A 170 -21.23 6.89 36.00
CA VAL A 170 -19.77 6.93 35.86
C VAL A 170 -19.21 5.52 35.61
N SER A 171 -19.67 4.52 36.35
CA SER A 171 -19.24 3.12 36.17
C SER A 171 -19.61 2.59 34.77
N TRP A 172 -20.81 2.90 34.28
CA TRP A 172 -21.24 2.56 32.92
C TRP A 172 -20.42 3.27 31.84
N SER A 173 -20.21 4.58 31.96
CA SER A 173 -19.43 5.35 31.00
C SER A 173 -17.97 4.92 30.95
N SER A 174 -17.41 4.58 32.12
CA SER A 174 -16.03 4.09 32.24
C SER A 174 -15.85 2.73 31.56
N ILE A 175 -16.81 1.80 31.69
CA ILE A 175 -16.69 0.49 31.04
C ILE A 175 -16.87 0.60 29.52
N VAL A 176 -17.81 1.42 29.04
CA VAL A 176 -17.98 1.66 27.60
C VAL A 176 -16.70 2.26 27.01
N SER A 177 -16.17 3.33 27.63
CA SER A 177 -14.94 3.97 27.16
C SER A 177 -13.73 3.03 27.20
N SER A 178 -13.62 2.20 28.24
CA SER A 178 -12.56 1.19 28.35
C SER A 178 -12.57 0.20 27.19
N TYR A 179 -13.73 -0.31 26.79
CA TYR A 179 -13.83 -1.27 25.69
C TYR A 179 -13.50 -0.61 24.34
N VAL A 180 -14.06 0.58 24.08
CA VAL A 180 -13.83 1.33 22.83
C VAL A 180 -12.36 1.71 22.68
N ARG A 181 -11.74 2.25 23.72
CA ARG A 181 -10.33 2.67 23.72
C ARG A 181 -9.35 1.51 23.48
N ASN A 182 -9.71 0.30 23.91
CA ASN A 182 -8.89 -0.91 23.72
C ASN A 182 -9.24 -1.68 22.43
N GLY A 183 -9.96 -1.06 21.49
CA GLY A 183 -10.28 -1.64 20.18
C GLY A 183 -11.39 -2.70 20.18
N GLN A 184 -12.01 -2.98 21.32
CA GLN A 184 -13.16 -3.89 21.44
C GLN A 184 -14.48 -3.13 21.24
N VAL A 185 -14.58 -2.53 20.04
CA VAL A 185 -15.57 -1.52 19.72
C VAL A 185 -17.00 -2.07 19.71
N ARG A 186 -17.18 -3.31 19.21
CA ARG A 186 -18.49 -3.96 19.13
C ARG A 186 -19.06 -4.25 20.51
N GLU A 187 -18.25 -4.84 21.38
CA GLU A 187 -18.60 -5.13 22.77
C GLU A 187 -18.86 -3.84 23.55
N GLY A 188 -18.10 -2.77 23.28
CA GLY A 188 -18.36 -1.44 23.82
C GLY A 188 -19.76 -0.93 23.49
N LEU A 189 -20.22 -1.08 22.24
CA LEU A 189 -21.59 -0.71 21.84
C LEU A 189 -22.66 -1.62 22.42
N GLU A 190 -22.38 -2.91 22.61
CA GLU A 190 -23.31 -3.83 23.28
C GLU A 190 -23.53 -3.42 24.74
N ILE A 191 -22.46 -3.04 25.43
CA ILE A 191 -22.51 -2.51 26.80
C ILE A 191 -23.27 -1.18 26.84
N PHE A 192 -23.02 -0.28 25.89
CA PHE A 192 -23.81 0.95 25.75
C PHE A 192 -25.30 0.66 25.49
N GLY A 193 -25.63 -0.35 24.69
CA GLY A 193 -27.00 -0.80 24.49
C GLY A 193 -27.65 -1.32 25.79
N ASN A 194 -26.88 -1.94 26.67
CA ASN A 194 -27.37 -2.37 27.99
C ASN A 194 -27.59 -1.19 28.94
N LEU A 195 -26.69 -0.18 28.95
CA LEU A 195 -26.89 1.09 29.66
C LEU A 195 -28.25 1.72 29.28
N VAL A 196 -28.56 1.78 27.98
CA VAL A 196 -29.83 2.32 27.47
C VAL A 196 -31.03 1.50 27.93
N LYS A 197 -30.92 0.16 27.94
CA LYS A 197 -32.02 -0.74 28.37
C LYS A 197 -32.33 -0.62 29.86
N GLU A 198 -31.31 -0.41 30.69
CA GLU A 198 -31.45 -0.22 32.14
C GLU A 198 -32.03 1.17 32.50
N GLY A 199 -32.17 2.08 31.52
CA GLY A 199 -32.78 3.39 31.72
C GLY A 199 -31.92 4.35 32.55
N VAL A 200 -30.61 4.10 32.63
CA VAL A 200 -29.64 4.97 33.30
C VAL A 200 -29.39 6.21 32.43
N GLU A 201 -29.26 7.38 33.06
CA GLU A 201 -28.97 8.64 32.37
C GLU A 201 -27.60 8.55 31.66
N ILE A 202 -27.54 9.00 30.40
CA ILE A 202 -26.34 8.89 29.57
C ILE A 202 -25.57 10.21 29.65
N ASP A 203 -24.33 10.17 30.11
CA ASP A 203 -23.45 11.34 30.13
C ASP A 203 -22.70 11.57 28.81
N SER A 204 -21.94 12.67 28.74
CA SER A 204 -21.16 13.01 27.55
C SER A 204 -20.05 11.99 27.24
N VAL A 205 -19.48 11.34 28.26
CA VAL A 205 -18.39 10.36 28.09
C VAL A 205 -18.89 9.07 27.44
N ALA A 206 -20.06 8.57 27.86
CA ALA A 206 -20.70 7.42 27.21
C ALA A 206 -21.12 7.75 25.78
N LEU A 207 -21.69 8.94 25.53
CA LEU A 207 -22.06 9.39 24.20
C LEU A 207 -20.84 9.51 23.26
N LEU A 208 -19.75 10.10 23.74
CA LEU A 208 -18.50 10.23 22.97
C LEU A 208 -17.98 8.85 22.56
N SER A 209 -17.89 7.94 23.52
CA SER A 209 -17.42 6.56 23.28
C SER A 209 -18.34 5.81 22.31
N ALA A 210 -19.66 6.01 22.39
CA ALA A 210 -20.62 5.41 21.46
C ALA A 210 -20.52 6.00 20.05
N VAL A 211 -20.32 7.31 19.90
CA VAL A 211 -20.14 7.98 18.61
C VAL A 211 -18.84 7.52 17.93
N GLU A 212 -17.73 7.47 18.68
CA GLU A 212 -16.44 6.94 18.19
C GLU A 212 -16.61 5.50 17.70
N ALA A 213 -17.28 4.67 18.49
CA ALA A 213 -17.52 3.28 18.15
C ALA A 213 -18.42 3.09 16.92
N CYS A 214 -19.46 3.93 16.76
CA CYS A 214 -20.29 3.92 15.56
C CYS A 214 -19.48 4.30 14.31
N GLY A 215 -18.55 5.25 14.44
CA GLY A 215 -17.66 5.68 13.37
C GLY A 215 -16.72 4.56 12.93
N GLU A 216 -16.02 3.91 13.88
CA GLU A 216 -15.10 2.81 13.58
C GLU A 216 -15.79 1.60 12.92
N LEU A 217 -17.04 1.30 13.31
CA LEU A 217 -17.79 0.17 12.75
C LEU A 217 -18.62 0.54 11.52
N GLY A 218 -18.68 1.82 11.12
CA GLY A 218 -19.50 2.29 9.99
C GLY A 218 -21.02 2.15 10.21
N VAL A 219 -21.49 2.08 11.46
CA VAL A 219 -22.92 1.81 11.77
C VAL A 219 -23.72 3.10 11.78
N TRP A 220 -23.96 3.66 10.59
CA TRP A 220 -24.56 4.98 10.42
C TRP A 220 -25.96 5.14 11.04
N ARG A 221 -26.77 4.07 11.10
CA ARG A 221 -28.13 4.12 11.70
C ARG A 221 -28.08 4.34 13.21
N LEU A 222 -27.17 3.65 13.89
CA LEU A 222 -26.98 3.81 15.32
C LEU A 222 -26.35 5.17 15.61
N GLY A 223 -25.36 5.58 14.81
CA GLY A 223 -24.77 6.92 14.87
C GLY A 223 -25.81 8.04 14.75
N LYS A 224 -26.74 7.96 13.78
CA LYS A 224 -27.87 8.91 13.65
C LYS A 224 -28.82 8.88 14.86
N SER A 225 -29.03 7.71 15.46
CA SER A 225 -29.87 7.58 16.66
C SER A 225 -29.23 8.25 17.88
N VAL A 226 -27.92 8.05 18.08
CA VAL A 226 -27.13 8.71 19.13
C VAL A 226 -27.08 10.23 18.90
N HIS A 227 -26.85 10.67 17.67
CA HIS A 227 -26.91 12.10 17.32
C HIS A 227 -28.30 12.70 17.62
N GLY A 228 -29.39 12.00 17.26
CA GLY A 228 -30.75 12.42 17.58
C GLY A 228 -31.00 12.53 19.10
N TYR A 229 -30.40 11.66 19.91
CA TYR A 229 -30.45 11.76 21.38
C TYR A 229 -29.71 13.01 21.90
N ILE A 230 -28.53 13.32 21.36
CA ILE A 230 -27.75 14.52 21.71
C ILE A 230 -28.58 15.79 21.46
N LEU A 231 -29.22 15.88 20.29
CA LEU A 231 -30.06 17.03 19.92
C LEU A 231 -31.29 17.17 20.82
N ARG A 232 -31.99 16.06 21.13
CA ARG A 232 -33.22 16.10 21.96
C ARG A 232 -32.96 16.52 23.40
N ASN A 233 -31.80 16.14 23.95
CA ASN A 233 -31.47 16.43 25.35
C ASN A 233 -30.68 17.74 25.52
N SER A 234 -30.48 18.53 24.46
CA SER A 234 -29.71 19.78 24.50
C SER A 234 -28.31 19.63 25.11
N ILE A 235 -27.69 18.44 24.92
CA ILE A 235 -26.28 18.18 25.28
C ILE A 235 -25.34 18.82 24.24
N TRP A 236 -25.93 19.43 23.21
CA TRP A 236 -25.29 20.24 22.19
C TRP A 236 -24.59 21.46 22.81
N GLY A 237 -23.26 21.52 22.72
CA GLY A 237 -22.44 22.60 23.31
C GLY A 237 -21.06 22.17 23.77
N ASP A 238 -20.81 20.87 23.93
CA ASP A 238 -19.46 20.32 24.10
C ASP A 238 -18.78 20.20 22.73
N GLY A 239 -17.73 21.00 22.50
CA GLY A 239 -16.97 20.98 21.25
C GLY A 239 -16.38 19.60 20.93
N SER A 240 -16.13 18.76 21.94
CA SER A 240 -15.62 17.40 21.74
C SER A 240 -16.63 16.46 21.06
N LEU A 241 -17.90 16.53 21.43
CA LEU A 241 -18.96 15.71 20.83
C LEU A 241 -19.21 16.09 19.36
N THR A 242 -19.15 17.39 19.04
CA THR A 242 -19.33 17.87 17.66
C THR A 242 -18.21 17.34 16.76
N ASN A 243 -16.96 17.38 17.23
CA ASN A 243 -15.80 16.85 16.50
C ASN A 243 -15.94 15.35 16.23
N SER A 244 -16.34 14.58 17.26
CA SER A 244 -16.53 13.13 17.11
C SER A 244 -17.73 12.79 16.21
N LEU A 245 -18.79 13.60 16.18
CA LEU A 245 -19.90 13.43 15.24
C LEU A 245 -19.48 13.69 13.79
N VAL A 246 -18.72 14.75 13.52
CA VAL A 246 -18.15 15.03 12.18
C VAL A 246 -17.29 13.84 11.73
N ALA A 247 -16.40 13.35 12.61
CA ALA A 247 -15.57 12.18 12.32
C ALA A 247 -16.39 10.90 12.09
N MET A 248 -17.44 10.66 12.88
CA MET A 248 -18.33 9.51 12.74
C MET A 248 -19.07 9.53 11.40
N TYR A 249 -19.66 10.66 11.02
CA TYR A 249 -20.34 10.80 9.73
C TYR A 249 -19.38 10.65 8.56
N GLY A 250 -18.16 11.18 8.68
CA GLY A 250 -17.09 10.98 7.69
C GLY A 250 -16.72 9.51 7.49
N LYS A 251 -16.48 8.77 8.58
CA LYS A 251 -16.20 7.33 8.52
C LYS A 251 -17.39 6.50 8.00
N CYS A 252 -18.60 6.98 8.20
CA CYS A 252 -19.83 6.37 7.69
C CYS A 252 -20.15 6.76 6.23
N GLY A 253 -19.37 7.65 5.61
CA GLY A 253 -19.54 8.10 4.23
C GLY A 253 -20.65 9.14 3.99
N ASP A 254 -21.21 9.74 5.03
CA ASP A 254 -22.27 10.76 4.93
C ASP A 254 -21.65 12.16 5.09
N THR A 255 -20.94 12.61 4.06
CA THR A 255 -20.22 13.89 4.05
C THR A 255 -21.16 15.10 4.17
N CYS A 256 -22.37 15.02 3.61
CA CYS A 256 -23.38 16.08 3.71
C CYS A 256 -23.79 16.35 5.17
N SER A 257 -24.00 15.30 5.96
CA SER A 257 -24.33 15.46 7.39
C SER A 257 -23.14 16.02 8.18
N ALA A 258 -21.91 15.63 7.81
CA ALA A 258 -20.69 16.18 8.41
C ALA A 258 -20.53 17.68 8.11
N GLU A 259 -20.74 18.11 6.87
CA GLU A 259 -20.73 19.53 6.45
C GLU A 259 -21.75 20.36 7.24
N LEU A 260 -22.99 19.87 7.33
CA LEU A 260 -24.04 20.56 8.08
C LEU A 260 -23.67 20.74 9.56
N LEU A 261 -22.98 19.78 10.16
CA LEU A 261 -22.52 19.90 11.56
C LEU A 261 -21.38 20.91 11.68
N PHE A 262 -20.45 20.89 10.73
CA PHE A 262 -19.32 21.81 10.67
C PHE A 262 -19.77 23.27 10.49
N ASP A 263 -20.73 23.53 9.59
CA ASP A 263 -21.24 24.88 9.31
C ASP A 263 -22.07 25.45 10.48
N ASN A 264 -22.72 24.58 11.25
CA ASN A 264 -23.54 24.98 12.40
C ASN A 264 -22.76 25.04 13.73
N ALA A 265 -21.47 24.70 13.73
CA ALA A 265 -20.64 24.75 14.93
C ALA A 265 -20.27 26.21 15.26
N VAL A 266 -20.61 26.66 16.47
CA VAL A 266 -20.52 28.06 16.91
C VAL A 266 -19.06 28.52 17.10
N ASP A 267 -18.16 27.60 17.46
CA ASP A 267 -16.72 27.82 17.57
C ASP A 267 -15.98 26.65 16.89
N ASN A 268 -15.63 26.81 15.61
CA ASN A 268 -14.86 25.81 14.89
C ASN A 268 -13.41 25.78 15.42
N SER A 269 -13.17 24.90 16.38
CA SER A 269 -11.84 24.60 16.89
C SER A 269 -10.94 24.01 15.79
N THR A 270 -9.62 24.10 15.96
CA THR A 270 -8.63 23.42 15.09
C THR A 270 -8.98 21.94 14.87
N TYR A 271 -9.53 21.27 15.89
CA TYR A 271 -9.96 19.88 15.80
C TYR A 271 -11.17 19.68 14.87
N THR A 272 -12.14 20.59 14.87
CA THR A 272 -13.34 20.53 14.02
C THR A 272 -12.96 20.67 12.54
N TRP A 273 -12.11 21.64 12.22
CA TRP A 273 -11.54 21.81 10.88
C TRP A 273 -10.73 20.58 10.45
N THR A 274 -9.87 20.06 11.33
CA THR A 274 -9.04 18.88 11.03
C THR A 274 -9.89 17.63 10.80
N ALA A 275 -10.96 17.44 11.59
CA ALA A 275 -11.91 16.34 11.42
C ALA A 275 -12.63 16.44 10.07
N MET A 276 -13.03 17.65 9.65
CA MET A 276 -13.71 17.87 8.39
C MET A 276 -12.79 17.66 7.17
N ILE A 277 -11.55 18.17 7.22
CA ILE A 277 -10.53 17.90 6.19
C ILE A 277 -10.26 16.39 6.08
N SER A 278 -10.16 15.69 7.23
CA SER A 278 -9.97 14.24 7.26
C SER A 278 -11.18 13.48 6.70
N CYS A 279 -12.40 13.95 6.97
CA CYS A 279 -13.65 13.41 6.42
C CYS A 279 -13.66 13.48 4.89
N TYR A 280 -13.29 14.62 4.31
CA TYR A 280 -13.18 14.74 2.85
C TYR A 280 -12.15 13.78 2.27
N ASN A 281 -10.96 13.68 2.87
CA ASN A 281 -9.92 12.76 2.41
C ASN A 281 -10.35 11.28 2.46
N GLN A 282 -11.00 10.85 3.54
CA GLN A 282 -11.50 9.47 3.69
C GLN A 282 -12.53 9.10 2.62
N ASN A 283 -13.26 10.09 2.10
CA ASN A 283 -14.30 9.91 1.09
C ASN A 283 -13.82 10.26 -0.34
N GLY A 284 -12.52 10.50 -0.54
CA GLY A 284 -11.93 10.76 -1.86
C GLY A 284 -12.11 12.19 -2.38
N PHE A 285 -12.68 13.10 -1.60
CA PHE A 285 -12.90 14.52 -1.94
C PHE A 285 -11.64 15.38 -1.66
N TYR A 286 -10.50 14.98 -2.21
CA TYR A 286 -9.19 15.59 -1.89
C TYR A 286 -9.09 17.09 -2.24
N LYS A 287 -9.79 17.53 -3.30
CA LYS A 287 -9.81 18.95 -3.69
C LYS A 287 -10.57 19.80 -2.68
N ASP A 288 -11.68 19.29 -2.18
CA ASP A 288 -12.52 19.98 -1.18
C ASP A 288 -11.80 20.04 0.16
N ALA A 289 -11.06 19.00 0.53
CA ALA A 289 -10.15 19.00 1.68
C ALA A 289 -9.12 20.15 1.61
N LEU A 290 -8.47 20.35 0.46
CA LEU A 290 -7.51 21.44 0.25
C LEU A 290 -8.19 22.81 0.23
N ALA A 291 -9.37 22.94 -0.40
CA ALA A 291 -10.13 24.17 -0.39
C ALA A 291 -10.54 24.58 1.04
N LEU A 292 -10.91 23.60 1.87
CA LEU A 292 -11.23 23.82 3.27
C LEU A 292 -10.00 24.22 4.09
N PHE A 293 -8.83 23.63 3.82
CA PHE A 293 -7.57 24.06 4.45
C PHE A 293 -7.21 25.52 4.10
N VAL A 294 -7.43 25.95 2.86
CA VAL A 294 -7.23 27.36 2.47
C VAL A 294 -8.17 28.27 3.28
N LYS A 295 -9.46 27.92 3.39
CA LYS A 295 -10.41 28.67 4.23
C LYS A 295 -10.02 28.71 5.70
N MET A 296 -9.48 27.61 6.23
CA MET A 296 -8.96 27.53 7.60
C MET A 296 -7.83 28.53 7.82
N HIS A 297 -6.90 28.60 6.85
CA HIS A 297 -5.77 29.53 6.89
C HIS A 297 -6.21 31.00 6.75
N GLU A 298 -7.15 31.28 5.84
CA GLU A 298 -7.73 32.63 5.65
C GLU A 298 -8.51 33.12 6.89
N SER A 299 -9.02 32.19 7.70
CA SER A 299 -9.73 32.49 8.95
C SER A 299 -8.80 32.63 10.17
N ASP A 300 -7.48 32.68 9.96
CA ASP A 300 -6.44 32.76 11.01
C ASP A 300 -6.55 31.64 12.08
N VAL A 301 -7.10 30.47 11.72
CA VAL A 301 -7.16 29.31 12.61
C VAL A 301 -5.85 28.55 12.56
N GLU A 302 -5.21 28.35 13.73
CA GLU A 302 -4.00 27.54 13.83
C GLU A 302 -4.28 26.09 13.39
N PHE A 303 -3.40 25.53 12.57
CA PHE A 303 -3.42 24.13 12.17
C PHE A 303 -2.31 23.35 12.86
N ASN A 304 -2.54 22.06 13.08
CA ASN A 304 -1.61 21.18 13.77
C ASN A 304 -0.96 20.16 12.80
N GLU A 305 -0.10 19.29 13.32
CA GLU A 305 0.59 18.26 12.54
C GLU A 305 -0.38 17.29 11.84
N VAL A 306 -1.53 16.98 12.47
CA VAL A 306 -2.56 16.11 11.90
C VAL A 306 -3.22 16.79 10.70
N THR A 307 -3.49 18.10 10.78
CA THR A 307 -3.97 18.89 9.64
C THR A 307 -2.97 18.85 8.49
N LEU A 308 -1.68 19.09 8.77
CA LEU A 308 -0.64 19.08 7.75
C LEU A 308 -0.47 17.70 7.08
N MET A 309 -0.53 16.62 7.86
CA MET A 309 -0.55 15.25 7.34
C MET A 309 -1.75 15.04 6.39
N ALA A 310 -2.95 15.48 6.78
CA ALA A 310 -4.14 15.35 5.94
C ALA A 310 -3.99 16.12 4.62
N VAL A 311 -3.46 17.34 4.66
CA VAL A 311 -3.21 18.16 3.47
C VAL A 311 -2.14 17.53 2.56
N LEU A 312 -1.05 17.01 3.14
CA LEU A 312 -0.01 16.27 2.40
C LEU A 312 -0.59 15.03 1.70
N CYS A 313 -1.47 14.28 2.38
CA CYS A 313 -2.20 13.16 1.80
C CYS A 313 -3.06 13.61 0.60
N SER A 314 -3.82 14.71 0.74
CA SER A 314 -4.60 15.26 -0.39
C SER A 314 -3.70 15.62 -1.58
N CYS A 315 -2.55 16.26 -1.33
CA CYS A 315 -1.57 16.57 -2.37
C CYS A 315 -0.98 15.31 -3.02
N ALA A 316 -0.68 14.27 -2.24
CA ALA A 316 -0.17 12.99 -2.72
C ALA A 316 -1.15 12.33 -3.68
N ARG A 317 -2.43 12.22 -3.28
CA ARG A 317 -3.50 11.59 -4.06
C ARG A 317 -3.84 12.36 -5.33
N LEU A 318 -3.63 13.67 -5.35
CA LEU A 318 -3.83 14.53 -6.52
C LEU A 318 -2.57 14.66 -7.41
N GLY A 319 -1.42 14.14 -7.00
CA GLY A 319 -0.14 14.32 -7.69
C GLY A 319 0.36 15.78 -7.70
N TRP A 320 -0.07 16.60 -6.74
CA TRP A 320 0.23 18.03 -6.66
C TRP A 320 1.57 18.31 -5.98
N LEU A 321 2.64 18.04 -6.72
CA LEU A 321 4.01 18.13 -6.21
C LEU A 321 4.43 19.56 -5.79
N LYS A 322 3.95 20.60 -6.48
CA LYS A 322 4.36 21.99 -6.19
C LYS A 322 3.80 22.46 -4.85
N GLU A 323 2.51 22.23 -4.65
CA GLU A 323 1.77 22.55 -3.44
C GLU A 323 2.31 21.73 -2.26
N GLY A 324 2.54 20.42 -2.47
CA GLY A 324 3.18 19.56 -1.48
C GLY A 324 4.58 20.03 -1.07
N LYS A 325 5.41 20.49 -2.03
CA LYS A 325 6.73 21.09 -1.74
C LYS A 325 6.62 22.39 -0.95
N SER A 326 5.58 23.20 -1.17
CA SER A 326 5.32 24.41 -0.38
C SER A 326 5.03 24.07 1.08
N ILE A 327 4.20 23.05 1.33
CA ILE A 327 3.88 22.57 2.68
C ILE A 327 5.11 21.95 3.35
N HIS A 328 5.89 21.14 2.65
CA HIS A 328 7.15 20.61 3.16
C HIS A 328 8.14 21.74 3.51
N GLY A 329 8.24 22.78 2.67
CA GLY A 329 9.04 23.96 2.98
C GLY A 329 8.57 24.70 4.24
N PHE A 330 7.25 24.77 4.47
CA PHE A 330 6.68 25.32 5.70
C PHE A 330 7.03 24.48 6.93
N ILE A 331 6.92 23.15 6.83
CA ILE A 331 7.28 22.19 7.89
C ILE A 331 8.74 22.38 8.33
N LEU A 332 9.66 22.47 7.37
CA LEU A 332 11.09 22.68 7.64
C LEU A 332 11.39 24.04 8.27
N ARG A 333 10.76 25.12 7.79
CA ARG A 333 11.01 26.50 8.31
C ARG A 333 10.55 26.68 9.75
N ASN A 334 9.49 25.98 10.14
CA ASN A 334 8.93 26.06 11.49
C ASN A 334 9.51 25.01 12.46
N GLY A 335 10.45 24.18 12.00
CA GLY A 335 11.10 23.17 12.84
C GLY A 335 10.14 22.07 13.33
N LEU A 336 9.04 21.82 12.63
CA LEU A 336 8.03 20.82 13.01
C LEU A 336 8.52 19.37 12.79
N ASP A 337 9.70 19.18 12.19
CA ASP A 337 10.14 17.91 11.58
C ASP A 337 11.34 17.25 12.27
N CYS A 338 11.82 17.74 13.41
CA CYS A 338 13.06 17.24 14.00
C CYS A 338 12.94 15.93 14.82
N GLY A 339 11.73 15.34 14.93
CA GLY A 339 11.54 14.10 15.70
C GLY A 339 10.15 13.47 15.70
N ASN A 340 9.19 13.93 14.89
CA ASN A 340 7.83 13.36 14.87
C ASN A 340 7.59 12.50 13.61
N ASP A 341 7.41 11.19 13.82
CA ASP A 341 7.22 10.18 12.75
C ASP A 341 6.04 10.46 11.80
N LEU A 342 5.03 11.19 12.27
CA LEU A 342 3.75 11.35 11.59
C LEU A 342 3.93 12.09 10.25
N LEU A 343 4.60 13.24 10.27
CA LEU A 343 4.82 14.07 9.08
C LEU A 343 5.79 13.43 8.10
N GLY A 344 6.85 12.78 8.60
CA GLY A 344 7.82 12.06 7.76
C GLY A 344 7.16 10.98 6.90
N SER A 345 6.22 10.21 7.47
CA SER A 345 5.47 9.20 6.70
C SER A 345 4.58 9.81 5.61
N ALA A 346 3.96 10.96 5.88
CA ALA A 346 3.11 11.69 4.94
C ALA A 346 3.93 12.36 3.81
N LEU A 347 5.13 12.83 4.12
CA LEU A 347 6.07 13.37 3.13
C LEU A 347 6.62 12.28 2.21
N VAL A 348 6.92 11.09 2.75
CA VAL A 348 7.28 9.91 1.96
C VAL A 348 6.12 9.53 1.02
N ASP A 349 4.88 9.47 1.52
CA ASP A 349 3.68 9.20 0.68
C ASP A 349 3.50 10.25 -0.43
N LEU A 350 3.69 11.54 -0.12
CA LEU A 350 3.65 12.62 -1.09
C LEU A 350 4.66 12.42 -2.23
N TYR A 351 5.93 12.20 -1.90
CA TYR A 351 6.97 12.10 -2.92
C TYR A 351 6.91 10.78 -3.70
N ALA A 352 6.49 9.69 -3.06
CA ALA A 352 6.26 8.41 -3.72
C ALA A 352 5.14 8.52 -4.76
N ASN A 353 3.95 8.99 -4.39
CA ASN A 353 2.82 9.11 -5.33
C ASN A 353 3.04 10.18 -6.42
N CYS A 354 3.94 11.14 -6.20
CA CYS A 354 4.31 12.14 -7.21
C CYS A 354 5.47 11.68 -8.14
N GLY A 355 5.93 10.42 -8.07
CA GLY A 355 7.00 9.90 -8.91
C GLY A 355 8.36 10.57 -8.65
N LYS A 356 8.62 11.00 -7.41
CA LYS A 356 9.90 11.62 -6.99
C LYS A 356 10.61 10.78 -5.95
N VAL A 357 10.96 9.56 -6.35
CA VAL A 357 11.61 8.56 -5.50
C VAL A 357 12.93 9.05 -4.89
N SER A 358 13.69 9.89 -5.59
CA SER A 358 14.93 10.47 -5.05
C SER A 358 14.70 11.47 -3.92
N ASP A 359 13.65 12.28 -3.98
CA ASP A 359 13.27 13.18 -2.89
C ASP A 359 12.62 12.39 -1.73
N CYS A 360 11.85 11.34 -2.06
CA CYS A 360 11.29 10.39 -1.10
C CYS A 360 12.39 9.73 -0.25
N HIS A 361 13.46 9.24 -0.88
CA HIS A 361 14.59 8.62 -0.18
C HIS A 361 15.31 9.60 0.74
N LYS A 362 15.49 10.87 0.34
CA LYS A 362 16.11 11.88 1.22
C LYS A 362 15.30 12.11 2.49
N VAL A 363 13.97 12.24 2.36
CA VAL A 363 13.06 12.40 3.51
C VAL A 363 13.12 11.16 4.41
N PHE A 364 13.18 9.99 3.81
CA PHE A 364 13.32 8.72 4.52
C PHE A 364 14.65 8.58 5.28
N ASP A 365 15.73 9.16 4.76
CA ASP A 365 17.02 9.17 5.44
C ASP A 365 17.07 10.13 6.62
N THR A 366 16.27 11.19 6.59
CA THR A 366 16.16 12.16 7.70
C THR A 366 15.27 11.68 8.85
N SER A 367 14.42 10.65 8.66
CA SER A 367 13.51 10.17 9.71
C SER A 367 14.20 9.23 10.72
N GLN A 368 13.97 9.45 12.02
CA GLN A 368 14.61 8.71 13.12
C GLN A 368 13.95 7.35 13.41
N ASP A 369 12.63 7.22 13.24
CA ASP A 369 11.91 5.95 13.34
C ASP A 369 11.25 5.58 12.01
N ARG A 370 11.83 4.59 11.33
CA ARG A 370 11.39 4.16 9.99
C ARG A 370 10.34 3.07 10.15
N ARG A 371 9.07 3.47 10.24
CA ARG A 371 7.93 2.54 10.26
C ARG A 371 7.92 1.65 9.01
N ILE A 372 7.41 0.43 9.15
CA ILE A 372 7.27 -0.54 8.04
C ILE A 372 6.57 0.11 6.84
N VAL A 373 5.51 0.89 7.08
CA VAL A 373 4.77 1.61 6.03
C VAL A 373 5.68 2.51 5.18
N SER A 374 6.65 3.21 5.76
CA SER A 374 7.59 4.05 5.02
C SER A 374 8.58 3.25 4.17
N TRP A 375 9.01 2.07 4.64
CA TRP A 375 9.80 1.13 3.82
C TRP A 375 8.97 0.62 2.64
N ASN A 376 7.72 0.22 2.88
CA ASN A 376 6.83 -0.31 1.83
C ASN A 376 6.60 0.73 0.73
N MET A 377 6.31 1.98 1.10
CA MET A 377 6.12 3.07 0.15
C MET A 377 7.38 3.36 -0.69
N LEU A 378 8.56 3.28 -0.07
CA LEU A 378 9.81 3.51 -0.79
C LEU A 378 10.14 2.35 -1.73
N ILE A 379 10.02 1.09 -1.24
CA ILE A 379 10.25 -0.12 -2.03
C ILE A 379 9.29 -0.17 -3.22
N SER A 380 7.99 0.02 -2.99
CA SER A 380 6.99 0.01 -4.08
C SER A 380 7.22 1.17 -5.07
N GLY A 381 7.59 2.35 -4.59
CA GLY A 381 7.95 3.49 -5.43
C GLY A 381 9.16 3.21 -6.33
N TYR A 382 10.20 2.54 -5.82
CA TYR A 382 11.35 2.12 -6.63
C TYR A 382 10.95 1.11 -7.71
N VAL A 383 10.06 0.16 -7.40
CA VAL A 383 9.54 -0.82 -8.38
C VAL A 383 8.73 -0.14 -9.48
N GLN A 384 7.86 0.80 -9.13
CA GLN A 384 7.01 1.52 -10.10
C GLN A 384 7.82 2.35 -11.10
N GLU A 385 8.96 2.91 -10.69
CA GLU A 385 9.88 3.65 -11.58
C GLU A 385 10.83 2.73 -12.38
N GLY A 386 10.70 1.40 -12.25
CA GLY A 386 11.57 0.42 -12.92
C GLY A 386 12.97 0.31 -12.31
N LEU A 387 13.21 0.91 -11.15
CA LEU A 387 14.48 0.86 -10.40
C LEU A 387 14.49 -0.33 -9.43
N SER A 388 14.19 -1.52 -9.96
CA SER A 388 13.97 -2.73 -9.16
C SER A 388 15.21 -3.14 -8.34
N GLU A 389 16.43 -2.90 -8.82
CA GLU A 389 17.65 -3.21 -8.06
C GLU A 389 17.71 -2.42 -6.74
N ASN A 390 17.38 -1.12 -6.79
CA ASN A 390 17.32 -0.27 -5.60
C ASN A 390 16.26 -0.77 -4.61
N ALA A 391 15.11 -1.22 -5.10
CA ALA A 391 14.07 -1.81 -4.26
C ALA A 391 14.58 -3.05 -3.50
N LEU A 392 15.31 -3.94 -4.18
CA LEU A 392 15.92 -5.13 -3.56
C LEU A 392 16.99 -4.74 -2.53
N THR A 393 17.83 -3.73 -2.82
CA THR A 393 18.84 -3.26 -1.85
C THR A 393 18.20 -2.70 -0.57
N LEU A 394 17.11 -1.93 -0.71
CA LEU A 394 16.36 -1.41 0.44
C LEU A 394 15.73 -2.52 1.27
N PHE A 395 15.21 -3.56 0.63
CA PHE A 395 14.69 -4.74 1.34
C PHE A 395 15.78 -5.43 2.19
N VAL A 396 16.98 -5.60 1.63
CA VAL A 396 18.12 -6.15 2.39
C VAL A 396 18.48 -5.25 3.58
N ASP A 397 18.46 -3.93 3.40
CA ASP A 397 18.73 -2.99 4.48
C ASP A 397 17.64 -2.96 5.56
N MET A 398 16.37 -3.14 5.19
CA MET A 398 15.24 -3.33 6.11
C MET A 398 15.48 -4.55 7.01
N LEU A 399 15.87 -5.68 6.41
CA LEU A 399 16.19 -6.92 7.13
C LEU A 399 17.42 -6.77 8.03
N ARG A 400 18.47 -6.08 7.58
CA ARG A 400 19.68 -5.81 8.38
C ARG A 400 19.37 -4.98 9.63
N LYS A 401 18.37 -4.09 9.55
CA LYS A 401 17.88 -3.30 10.69
C LYS A 401 16.95 -4.07 11.63
N GLY A 402 16.68 -5.35 11.34
CA GLY A 402 15.82 -6.20 12.17
C GLY A 402 14.33 -5.91 12.01
N ILE A 403 13.94 -5.18 10.98
CA ILE A 403 12.54 -4.85 10.69
C ILE A 403 11.96 -6.02 9.89
N LEU A 404 10.87 -6.61 10.38
CA LEU A 404 10.20 -7.73 9.72
C LEU A 404 9.32 -7.21 8.57
N PRO A 405 9.47 -7.75 7.35
CA PRO A 405 8.63 -7.39 6.22
C PRO A 405 7.22 -7.94 6.39
N ASP A 406 6.23 -7.19 5.90
CA ASP A 406 4.85 -7.62 5.77
C ASP A 406 4.57 -8.16 4.37
N SER A 407 3.34 -8.60 4.12
CA SER A 407 2.94 -9.16 2.82
C SER A 407 3.03 -8.17 1.67
N TYR A 408 2.75 -6.88 1.91
CA TYR A 408 2.92 -5.82 0.92
C TYR A 408 4.40 -5.63 0.53
N THR A 409 5.30 -5.67 1.50
CA THR A 409 6.75 -5.64 1.25
C THR A 409 7.15 -6.81 0.36
N LEU A 410 6.75 -8.03 0.74
CA LEU A 410 7.18 -9.25 0.07
C LEU A 410 6.67 -9.32 -1.38
N ALA A 411 5.41 -8.94 -1.60
CA ALA A 411 4.84 -8.83 -2.95
C ALA A 411 5.62 -7.84 -3.84
N SER A 412 5.94 -6.65 -3.31
CA SER A 412 6.68 -5.62 -4.06
C SER A 412 8.08 -6.10 -4.43
N VAL A 413 8.79 -6.75 -3.50
CA VAL A 413 10.15 -7.27 -3.72
C VAL A 413 10.15 -8.48 -4.65
N LEU A 414 9.13 -9.35 -4.59
CA LEU A 414 8.94 -10.44 -5.55
C LEU A 414 8.74 -9.91 -6.98
N SER A 415 7.89 -8.89 -7.15
CA SER A 415 7.71 -8.21 -8.45
C SER A 415 9.05 -7.65 -8.94
N ALA A 416 9.78 -6.93 -8.08
CA ALA A 416 11.09 -6.36 -8.42
C ALA A 416 12.09 -7.44 -8.88
N SER A 417 12.09 -8.58 -8.20
CA SER A 417 12.94 -9.73 -8.55
C SER A 417 12.53 -10.34 -9.89
N GLY A 418 11.23 -10.39 -10.19
CA GLY A 418 10.69 -10.84 -11.47
C GLY A 418 11.06 -9.91 -12.63
N ASP A 419 10.98 -8.60 -12.42
CA ASP A 419 11.28 -7.59 -13.45
C ASP A 419 12.76 -7.59 -13.87
N ILE A 420 13.67 -7.92 -12.94
CA ILE A 420 15.11 -8.09 -13.24
C ILE A 420 15.40 -9.50 -13.82
N GLY A 421 14.50 -10.46 -13.59
CA GLY A 421 14.75 -11.88 -13.89
C GLY A 421 15.72 -12.55 -12.90
N PHE A 422 15.85 -12.02 -11.68
CA PHE A 422 16.80 -12.53 -10.68
C PHE A 422 16.25 -13.73 -9.90
N SER A 423 16.14 -14.87 -10.58
CA SER A 423 15.49 -16.09 -10.06
C SER A 423 16.08 -16.63 -8.75
N GLU A 424 17.40 -16.52 -8.55
CA GLU A 424 18.06 -16.96 -7.31
C GLU A 424 17.62 -16.14 -6.09
N PHE A 425 17.50 -14.82 -6.25
CA PHE A 425 17.05 -13.93 -5.18
C PHE A 425 15.54 -14.13 -4.92
N GLY A 426 14.75 -14.29 -5.97
CA GLY A 426 13.34 -14.67 -5.89
C GLY A 426 13.10 -15.95 -5.09
N CYS A 427 13.92 -16.99 -5.30
CA CYS A 427 13.87 -18.22 -4.51
C CYS A 427 14.20 -18.00 -3.02
N GLN A 428 15.14 -17.11 -2.69
CA GLN A 428 15.45 -16.77 -1.30
C GLN A 428 14.27 -16.05 -0.64
N ILE A 429 13.60 -15.14 -1.35
CA ILE A 429 12.40 -14.45 -0.86
C ILE A 429 11.26 -15.45 -0.67
N HIS A 430 11.04 -16.38 -1.60
CA HIS A 430 10.04 -17.44 -1.45
C HIS A 430 10.32 -18.31 -0.21
N GLY A 431 11.58 -18.69 0.04
CA GLY A 431 11.97 -19.38 1.28
C GLY A 431 11.67 -18.55 2.54
N HIS A 432 11.83 -17.21 2.47
CA HIS A 432 11.45 -16.31 3.55
C HIS A 432 9.94 -16.29 3.78
N VAL A 433 9.13 -16.19 2.72
CA VAL A 433 7.65 -16.20 2.74
C VAL A 433 7.11 -17.45 3.45
N ILE A 434 7.67 -18.62 3.13
CA ILE A 434 7.28 -19.90 3.79
C ILE A 434 7.60 -19.84 5.28
N ARG A 435 8.79 -19.35 5.65
CA ARG A 435 9.25 -19.31 7.05
C ARG A 435 8.45 -18.32 7.91
N THR A 436 7.96 -17.23 7.33
CA THR A 436 7.16 -16.21 8.03
C THR A 436 5.66 -16.50 8.01
N GLY A 437 5.21 -17.54 7.30
CA GLY A 437 3.81 -17.94 7.25
C GLY A 437 2.93 -17.12 6.29
N PHE A 438 3.53 -16.36 5.38
CA PHE A 438 2.79 -15.57 4.37
C PHE A 438 2.45 -16.38 3.11
N SER A 439 2.78 -17.67 3.06
CA SER A 439 2.59 -18.52 1.88
C SER A 439 1.12 -18.77 1.51
N THR A 440 0.19 -18.52 2.43
CA THR A 440 -1.26 -18.66 2.21
C THR A 440 -1.93 -17.34 1.84
N GLU A 441 -1.22 -16.20 1.90
CA GLU A 441 -1.79 -14.92 1.52
C GLU A 441 -1.83 -14.79 -0.01
N GLU A 442 -3.03 -14.63 -0.55
CA GLU A 442 -3.31 -14.62 -1.99
C GLU A 442 -2.45 -13.59 -2.76
N PHE A 443 -2.32 -12.38 -2.22
CA PHE A 443 -1.54 -11.31 -2.84
C PHE A 443 -0.06 -11.67 -3.01
N VAL A 444 0.53 -12.36 -2.02
CA VAL A 444 1.91 -12.85 -2.08
C VAL A 444 2.03 -14.02 -3.05
N GLN A 445 1.04 -14.94 -3.06
CA GLN A 445 1.00 -16.06 -4.02
C GLN A 445 0.97 -15.57 -5.46
N ASN A 446 0.10 -14.60 -5.80
CA ASN A 446 0.02 -14.03 -7.13
C ASN A 446 1.35 -13.38 -7.54
N SER A 447 2.00 -12.67 -6.62
CA SER A 447 3.32 -12.07 -6.85
C SER A 447 4.43 -13.13 -7.06
N MET A 448 4.35 -14.28 -6.39
CA MET A 448 5.27 -15.39 -6.64
C MET A 448 5.03 -16.04 -8.00
N ILE A 449 3.77 -16.24 -8.41
CA ILE A 449 3.42 -16.75 -9.74
C ILE A 449 3.97 -15.83 -10.82
N ASP A 450 3.77 -14.51 -10.68
CA ASP A 450 4.32 -13.50 -11.61
C ASP A 450 5.85 -13.55 -11.65
N MET A 451 6.52 -13.53 -10.49
CA MET A 451 7.98 -13.59 -10.39
C MET A 451 8.56 -14.81 -11.09
N TYR A 452 8.06 -16.01 -10.79
CA TYR A 452 8.53 -17.25 -11.41
C TYR A 452 8.23 -17.29 -12.91
N SER A 453 7.08 -16.75 -13.33
CA SER A 453 6.70 -16.67 -14.74
C SER A 453 7.63 -15.74 -15.51
N LYS A 454 7.94 -14.54 -14.99
CA LYS A 454 8.90 -13.59 -15.60
C LYS A 454 10.32 -14.15 -15.64
N CYS A 455 10.71 -14.95 -14.64
CA CYS A 455 12.00 -15.64 -14.62
C CYS A 455 12.07 -16.87 -15.56
N GLY A 456 10.98 -17.23 -16.24
CA GLY A 456 10.93 -18.40 -17.12
C GLY A 456 10.83 -19.75 -16.43
N ILE A 457 10.64 -19.80 -15.11
CA ILE A 457 10.54 -21.03 -14.31
C ILE A 457 9.07 -21.35 -14.05
N VAL A 458 8.36 -21.62 -15.14
CA VAL A 458 6.89 -21.79 -15.14
C VAL A 458 6.43 -22.98 -14.29
N ASP A 459 7.24 -24.04 -14.18
CA ASP A 459 6.91 -25.22 -13.38
C ASP A 459 6.71 -24.85 -11.89
N CYS A 460 7.56 -23.97 -11.35
CA CYS A 460 7.43 -23.47 -9.98
C CYS A 460 6.17 -22.60 -9.82
N ALA A 461 5.88 -21.73 -10.79
CA ALA A 461 4.65 -20.95 -10.80
C ALA A 461 3.40 -21.85 -10.79
N PHE A 462 3.41 -22.92 -11.60
CA PHE A 462 2.30 -23.87 -11.68
C PHE A 462 2.12 -24.70 -10.41
N LEU A 463 3.21 -25.05 -9.72
CA LEU A 463 3.14 -25.72 -8.41
C LEU A 463 2.46 -24.83 -7.36
N ILE A 464 2.85 -23.55 -7.28
CA ILE A 464 2.23 -22.58 -6.36
C ILE A 464 0.75 -22.41 -6.68
N PHE A 465 0.41 -22.29 -7.97
CA PHE A 465 -0.97 -22.24 -8.44
C PHE A 465 -1.78 -23.48 -8.03
N LYS A 466 -1.19 -24.67 -8.09
CA LYS A 466 -1.85 -25.93 -7.71
C LYS A 466 -2.01 -26.08 -6.19
N ASP A 467 -1.09 -25.54 -5.41
CA ASP A 467 -1.13 -25.61 -3.94
C ASP A 467 -2.07 -24.56 -3.31
N ALA A 468 -2.53 -23.57 -4.08
CA ALA A 468 -3.53 -22.60 -3.64
C ALA A 468 -4.87 -23.28 -3.26
N GLN A 469 -5.34 -23.04 -2.02
CA GLN A 469 -6.58 -23.63 -1.48
C GLN A 469 -7.83 -23.04 -2.13
N GLU A 470 -7.88 -21.72 -2.26
CA GLU A 470 -8.90 -20.98 -3.01
C GLU A 470 -8.18 -20.14 -4.08
N ARG A 471 -8.66 -20.22 -5.32
CA ARG A 471 -8.09 -19.48 -6.45
C ARG A 471 -9.05 -18.39 -6.85
N SER A 472 -8.66 -17.15 -6.65
CA SER A 472 -9.39 -16.01 -7.18
C SER A 472 -9.19 -15.91 -8.70
N VAL A 473 -10.04 -15.11 -9.35
CA VAL A 473 -9.90 -14.78 -10.78
C VAL A 473 -8.50 -14.20 -11.08
N VAL A 474 -7.93 -13.42 -10.16
CA VAL A 474 -6.58 -12.84 -10.28
C VAL A 474 -5.51 -13.92 -10.31
N THR A 475 -5.63 -14.97 -9.49
CA THR A 475 -4.69 -16.10 -9.48
C THR A 475 -4.72 -16.88 -10.80
N TRP A 476 -5.91 -17.12 -11.36
CA TRP A 476 -6.05 -17.74 -12.69
C TRP A 476 -5.46 -16.87 -13.79
N ASN A 477 -5.78 -15.57 -13.79
CA ASN A 477 -5.28 -14.61 -14.77
C ASN A 477 -3.74 -14.53 -14.73
N SER A 478 -3.15 -14.48 -13.54
CA SER A 478 -1.69 -14.45 -13.35
C SER A 478 -1.02 -15.69 -13.96
N MET A 479 -1.57 -16.89 -13.70
CA MET A 479 -1.03 -18.13 -14.26
C MET A 479 -1.22 -18.22 -15.78
N MET A 480 -2.38 -17.81 -16.30
CA MET A 480 -2.66 -17.80 -17.74
C MET A 480 -1.73 -16.84 -18.50
N CYS A 481 -1.51 -15.63 -17.96
CA CYS A 481 -0.54 -14.67 -18.50
C CYS A 481 0.87 -15.26 -18.47
N GLY A 482 1.29 -15.83 -17.33
CA GLY A 482 2.60 -16.45 -17.18
C GLY A 482 2.86 -17.60 -18.16
N LEU A 483 1.86 -18.46 -18.40
CA LEU A 483 1.93 -19.53 -19.40
C LEU A 483 2.04 -18.97 -20.83
N THR A 484 1.24 -17.94 -21.14
CA THR A 484 1.21 -17.32 -22.47
C THR A 484 2.55 -16.67 -22.80
N GLN A 485 3.14 -15.93 -21.87
CA GLN A 485 4.44 -15.26 -22.04
C GLN A 485 5.59 -16.25 -22.26
N ASN A 486 5.48 -17.46 -21.70
CA ASN A 486 6.50 -18.50 -21.82
C ASN A 486 6.25 -19.51 -22.95
N GLY A 487 5.30 -19.22 -23.85
CA GLY A 487 5.01 -20.06 -25.02
C GLY A 487 4.14 -21.30 -24.74
N PHE A 488 3.61 -21.45 -23.52
CA PHE A 488 2.65 -22.50 -23.12
C PHE A 488 1.20 -22.03 -23.29
N SER A 489 0.93 -21.37 -24.41
CA SER A 489 -0.37 -20.73 -24.65
C SER A 489 -1.51 -21.75 -24.74
N ARG A 490 -1.24 -23.01 -25.09
CA ARG A 490 -2.26 -24.07 -25.15
C ARG A 490 -2.72 -24.48 -23.75
N GLU A 491 -1.78 -24.59 -22.83
CA GLU A 491 -2.02 -24.81 -21.41
C GLU A 491 -2.80 -23.64 -20.80
N ALA A 492 -2.50 -22.40 -21.19
CA ALA A 492 -3.28 -21.22 -20.78
C ALA A 492 -4.76 -21.31 -21.22
N ILE A 493 -5.03 -21.77 -22.44
CA ILE A 493 -6.41 -21.99 -22.93
C ILE A 493 -7.09 -23.14 -22.19
N ASN A 494 -6.35 -24.20 -21.83
CA ASN A 494 -6.92 -25.28 -21.02
C ASN A 494 -7.32 -24.78 -19.62
N LEU A 495 -6.51 -23.91 -19.01
CA LEU A 495 -6.88 -23.26 -17.74
C LEU A 495 -8.10 -22.36 -17.91
N PHE A 496 -8.23 -21.63 -19.04
CA PHE A 496 -9.44 -20.87 -19.34
C PHE A 496 -10.69 -21.77 -19.38
N ASP A 497 -10.60 -22.93 -20.04
CA ASP A 497 -11.72 -23.86 -20.14
C ASP A 497 -12.09 -24.45 -18.76
N GLU A 498 -11.11 -24.60 -17.87
CA GLU A 498 -11.33 -25.04 -16.48
C GLU A 498 -12.02 -23.96 -15.63
N ILE A 499 -11.53 -22.71 -15.63
CA ILE A 499 -12.19 -21.60 -14.91
C ILE A 499 -13.61 -21.36 -15.46
N TYR A 500 -13.79 -21.47 -16.77
CA TYR A 500 -15.11 -21.34 -17.41
C TYR A 500 -16.09 -22.46 -17.00
N SER A 501 -15.58 -23.65 -16.66
CA SER A 501 -16.40 -24.78 -16.21
C SER A 501 -16.70 -24.74 -14.70
N ASN A 502 -15.79 -24.17 -13.90
CA ASN A 502 -15.82 -24.23 -12.44
C ASN A 502 -16.34 -22.96 -11.75
N SER A 503 -16.35 -21.80 -12.42
CA SER A 503 -16.66 -20.50 -11.80
C SER A 503 -17.74 -19.71 -12.54
N SER A 504 -18.52 -18.92 -11.79
CA SER A 504 -19.57 -18.04 -12.32
C SER A 504 -19.11 -16.58 -12.49
N GLU A 505 -17.91 -16.23 -12.02
CA GLU A 505 -17.36 -14.88 -12.03
C GLU A 505 -16.08 -14.88 -12.87
N ILE A 506 -16.21 -14.60 -14.17
CA ILE A 506 -15.12 -14.38 -15.11
C ILE A 506 -15.09 -12.88 -15.40
N ASP A 507 -13.91 -12.26 -15.35
CA ASP A 507 -13.74 -10.84 -15.62
C ASP A 507 -13.17 -10.57 -17.02
N GLU A 508 -13.11 -9.28 -17.38
CA GLU A 508 -12.59 -8.81 -18.68
C GLU A 508 -11.12 -9.20 -18.87
N VAL A 509 -10.35 -9.25 -17.78
CA VAL A 509 -8.92 -9.60 -17.77
C VAL A 509 -8.72 -11.09 -18.09
N THR A 510 -9.63 -11.97 -17.65
CA THR A 510 -9.60 -13.40 -18.02
C THR A 510 -9.80 -13.60 -19.52
N PHE A 511 -10.77 -12.89 -20.12
CA PHE A 511 -10.97 -12.93 -21.57
C PHE A 511 -9.76 -12.39 -22.32
N LEU A 512 -9.18 -11.28 -21.86
CA LEU A 512 -7.97 -10.70 -22.42
C LEU A 512 -6.82 -11.72 -22.46
N ALA A 513 -6.55 -12.39 -21.33
CA ALA A 513 -5.50 -13.40 -21.23
C ALA A 513 -5.74 -14.59 -22.19
N ALA A 514 -6.98 -15.06 -22.31
CA ALA A 514 -7.32 -16.15 -23.24
C ALA A 514 -7.19 -15.72 -24.71
N ILE A 515 -7.60 -14.49 -25.06
CA ILE A 515 -7.48 -13.94 -26.41
C ILE A 515 -6.01 -13.77 -26.79
N GLN A 516 -5.17 -13.30 -25.88
CA GLN A 516 -3.71 -13.22 -26.08
C GLN A 516 -3.10 -14.61 -26.30
N ALA A 517 -3.53 -15.62 -25.54
CA ALA A 517 -3.09 -17.00 -25.75
C ALA A 517 -3.52 -17.53 -27.14
N CYS A 518 -4.75 -17.23 -27.59
CA CYS A 518 -5.20 -17.58 -28.94
C CYS A 518 -4.41 -16.84 -30.02
N SER A 519 -4.10 -15.55 -29.81
CA SER A 519 -3.27 -14.73 -30.71
C SER A 519 -1.87 -15.32 -30.89
N ALA A 520 -1.24 -15.76 -29.80
CA ALA A 520 0.09 -16.36 -29.82
C ALA A 520 0.16 -17.70 -30.59
N ILE A 521 -0.91 -18.50 -30.53
CA ILE A 521 -0.99 -19.80 -31.22
C ILE A 521 -1.50 -19.65 -32.67
N GLY A 522 -2.28 -18.60 -32.95
CA GLY A 522 -3.01 -18.46 -34.21
C GLY A 522 -4.30 -19.29 -34.27
N TRP A 523 -4.97 -19.52 -33.13
CA TRP A 523 -6.18 -20.36 -33.07
C TRP A 523 -7.47 -19.57 -33.34
N LEU A 524 -7.78 -19.37 -34.63
CA LEU A 524 -8.87 -18.49 -35.07
C LEU A 524 -10.25 -18.91 -34.56
N GLU A 525 -10.59 -20.20 -34.61
CA GLU A 525 -11.94 -20.67 -34.23
C GLU A 525 -12.20 -20.52 -32.73
N LYS A 526 -11.21 -20.79 -31.88
CA LYS A 526 -11.30 -20.54 -30.43
C LYS A 526 -11.36 -19.04 -30.16
N GLY A 527 -10.59 -18.22 -30.88
CA GLY A 527 -10.65 -16.75 -30.81
C GLY A 527 -12.02 -16.18 -31.15
N LYS A 528 -12.67 -16.66 -32.22
CA LYS A 528 -14.06 -16.28 -32.56
C LYS A 528 -15.05 -16.68 -31.47
N TRP A 529 -14.88 -17.87 -30.88
CA TRP A 529 -15.72 -18.33 -29.79
C TRP A 529 -15.55 -17.45 -28.54
N LEU A 530 -14.31 -17.07 -28.19
CA LEU A 530 -14.03 -16.15 -27.08
C LEU A 530 -14.64 -14.78 -27.32
N HIS A 531 -14.51 -14.22 -28.53
CA HIS A 531 -15.12 -12.94 -28.90
C HIS A 531 -16.65 -12.97 -28.81
N HIS A 532 -17.29 -14.04 -29.27
CA HIS A 532 -18.73 -14.18 -29.12
C HIS A 532 -19.15 -14.26 -27.64
N LYS A 533 -18.36 -14.96 -26.82
CA LYS A 533 -18.64 -15.12 -25.39
C LYS A 533 -18.42 -13.84 -24.60
N SER A 534 -17.39 -13.05 -24.88
CA SER A 534 -17.15 -11.77 -24.20
C SER A 534 -18.33 -10.81 -24.40
N ILE A 535 -18.91 -10.76 -25.61
CA ILE A 535 -20.11 -9.97 -25.91
C ILE A 535 -21.31 -10.43 -25.06
N ILE A 536 -21.52 -11.74 -24.92
CA ILE A 536 -22.64 -12.29 -24.13
C ILE A 536 -22.48 -11.97 -22.64
N PHE A 537 -21.25 -11.99 -22.12
CA PHE A 537 -20.96 -11.66 -20.73
C PHE A 537 -21.05 -10.16 -20.41
N GLY A 538 -21.30 -9.32 -21.41
CA GLY A 538 -21.46 -7.89 -21.22
C GLY A 538 -20.12 -7.16 -21.00
N VAL A 539 -18.99 -7.75 -21.43
CA VAL A 539 -17.71 -7.06 -21.54
C VAL A 539 -17.88 -5.97 -22.60
N SER A 540 -18.26 -4.77 -22.17
CA SER A 540 -18.74 -3.72 -23.06
C SER A 540 -17.58 -2.82 -23.51
N GLN A 541 -17.22 -2.88 -24.78
CA GLN A 541 -16.28 -1.95 -25.46
C GLN A 541 -15.03 -1.61 -24.64
N ASP A 542 -14.45 -2.60 -23.96
CA ASP A 542 -13.18 -2.40 -23.27
C ASP A 542 -12.06 -2.26 -24.32
N MET A 543 -11.34 -1.14 -24.25
CA MET A 543 -10.28 -0.80 -25.21
C MET A 543 -9.17 -1.86 -25.26
N TYR A 544 -8.85 -2.50 -24.13
CA TYR A 544 -7.78 -3.50 -24.05
C TYR A 544 -8.22 -4.82 -24.68
N VAL A 545 -9.44 -5.27 -24.41
CA VAL A 545 -10.03 -6.47 -25.02
C VAL A 545 -10.18 -6.30 -26.53
N ASP A 546 -10.71 -5.16 -26.99
CA ASP A 546 -10.87 -4.89 -28.43
C ASP A 546 -9.49 -4.78 -29.14
N THR A 547 -8.47 -4.24 -28.45
CA THR A 547 -7.10 -4.19 -28.98
C THR A 547 -6.52 -5.60 -29.14
N ALA A 548 -6.70 -6.46 -28.13
CA ALA A 548 -6.24 -7.84 -28.19
C ALA A 548 -7.00 -8.67 -29.22
N LEU A 549 -8.31 -8.44 -29.40
CA LEU A 549 -9.10 -9.05 -30.46
C LEU A 549 -8.61 -8.62 -31.85
N THR A 550 -8.28 -7.35 -32.01
CA THR A 550 -7.71 -6.82 -33.27
C THR A 550 -6.39 -7.52 -33.59
N ASP A 551 -5.46 -7.61 -32.62
CA ASP A 551 -4.19 -8.33 -32.77
C ASP A 551 -4.40 -9.83 -33.06
N MET A 552 -5.32 -10.48 -32.35
CA MET A 552 -5.64 -11.90 -32.53
C MET A 552 -6.16 -12.17 -33.95
N TYR A 553 -7.17 -11.42 -34.42
CA TYR A 553 -7.70 -11.60 -35.77
C TYR A 553 -6.65 -11.28 -36.84
N ALA A 554 -5.85 -10.25 -36.64
CA ALA A 554 -4.76 -9.89 -37.55
C ALA A 554 -3.73 -11.01 -37.68
N LYS A 555 -3.20 -11.53 -36.57
CA LYS A 555 -2.23 -12.65 -36.56
C LYS A 555 -2.83 -13.96 -37.06
N CYS A 556 -4.12 -14.19 -36.85
CA CYS A 556 -4.83 -15.36 -37.38
C CYS A 556 -5.20 -15.24 -38.87
N GLY A 557 -4.97 -14.10 -39.52
CA GLY A 557 -5.23 -13.90 -40.94
C GLY A 557 -6.63 -13.40 -41.33
N ASP A 558 -7.51 -13.12 -40.36
CA ASP A 558 -8.83 -12.53 -40.62
C ASP A 558 -8.79 -11.00 -40.48
N LEU A 559 -8.09 -10.34 -41.41
CA LEU A 559 -7.95 -8.88 -41.46
C LEU A 559 -9.31 -8.15 -41.52
N ARG A 560 -10.34 -8.77 -42.10
CA ARG A 560 -11.67 -8.15 -42.21
C ARG A 560 -12.32 -8.02 -40.84
N MET A 561 -12.24 -9.07 -40.02
CA MET A 561 -12.75 -9.01 -38.65
C MET A 561 -11.89 -8.11 -37.77
N ALA A 562 -10.56 -8.13 -37.94
CA ALA A 562 -9.66 -7.20 -37.25
C ALA A 562 -10.06 -5.74 -37.51
N TRP A 563 -10.29 -5.36 -38.78
CA TRP A 563 -10.71 -4.01 -39.14
C TRP A 563 -12.09 -3.65 -38.57
N ARG A 564 -13.04 -4.59 -38.52
CA ARG A 564 -14.37 -4.35 -37.92
C ARG A 564 -14.30 -4.05 -36.42
N VAL A 565 -13.49 -4.81 -35.68
CA VAL A 565 -13.28 -4.57 -34.25
C VAL A 565 -12.61 -3.21 -34.05
N PHE A 566 -11.52 -2.96 -34.77
CA PHE A 566 -10.80 -1.67 -34.74
C PHE A 566 -11.66 -0.46 -35.12
N GLY A 567 -12.53 -0.61 -36.11
CA GLY A 567 -13.45 0.42 -36.58
C GLY A 567 -14.54 0.76 -35.57
N ASN A 568 -14.98 -0.22 -34.77
CA ASN A 568 -16.03 -0.05 -33.75
C ASN A 568 -15.52 0.53 -32.42
N MET A 569 -14.21 0.69 -32.23
CA MET A 569 -13.63 1.32 -31.04
C MET A 569 -14.02 2.81 -30.95
N SER A 570 -14.48 3.26 -29.77
CA SER A 570 -14.81 4.66 -29.49
C SER A 570 -13.55 5.53 -29.36
N GLU A 571 -12.53 5.01 -28.67
CA GLU A 571 -11.19 5.59 -28.55
C GLU A 571 -10.14 4.56 -29.00
N ARG A 572 -9.10 5.03 -29.69
CA ARG A 572 -8.02 4.18 -30.21
C ARG A 572 -6.70 4.56 -29.58
N SER A 573 -6.11 3.63 -28.86
CA SER A 573 -4.76 3.79 -28.31
C SER A 573 -3.69 3.61 -29.39
N ILE A 574 -2.48 4.07 -29.10
CA ILE A 574 -1.31 3.77 -29.96
C ILE A 574 -1.11 2.26 -30.17
N ILE A 575 -1.49 1.43 -29.19
CA ILE A 575 -1.34 -0.02 -29.25
C ILE A 575 -2.32 -0.62 -30.27
N SER A 576 -3.57 -0.12 -30.33
CA SER A 576 -4.56 -0.61 -31.30
C SER A 576 -4.18 -0.24 -32.74
N TRP A 577 -3.67 0.98 -32.96
CA TRP A 577 -3.08 1.37 -34.25
C TRP A 577 -1.91 0.47 -34.63
N SER A 578 -1.02 0.18 -33.67
CA SER A 578 0.13 -0.70 -33.88
C SER A 578 -0.26 -2.11 -34.27
N ALA A 579 -1.27 -2.68 -33.61
CA ALA A 579 -1.79 -4.01 -33.91
C ALA A 579 -2.33 -4.09 -35.35
N MET A 580 -3.07 -3.08 -35.79
CA MET A 580 -3.65 -3.06 -37.14
C MET A 580 -2.58 -2.81 -38.22
N VAL A 581 -1.67 -1.85 -38.02
CA VAL A 581 -0.54 -1.58 -38.93
C VAL A 581 0.37 -2.81 -39.05
N GLY A 582 0.70 -3.44 -37.93
CA GLY A 582 1.45 -4.69 -37.90
C GLY A 582 0.72 -5.81 -38.62
N GLY A 583 -0.60 -5.92 -38.43
CA GLY A 583 -1.46 -6.85 -39.16
C GLY A 583 -1.37 -6.70 -40.67
N TYR A 584 -1.60 -5.50 -41.20
CA TYR A 584 -1.45 -5.22 -42.64
C TYR A 584 -0.03 -5.52 -43.13
N GLY A 585 0.98 -5.19 -42.33
CA GLY A 585 2.39 -5.50 -42.61
C GLY A 585 2.68 -7.00 -42.74
N MET A 586 2.20 -7.82 -41.81
CA MET A 586 2.37 -9.29 -41.82
C MET A 586 1.74 -9.94 -43.05
N HIS A 587 0.65 -9.38 -43.56
CA HIS A 587 -0.06 -9.86 -44.75
C HIS A 587 0.40 -9.22 -46.06
N GLY A 588 1.46 -8.40 -46.03
CA GLY A 588 2.06 -7.78 -47.21
C GLY A 588 1.23 -6.65 -47.84
N GLN A 589 0.21 -6.15 -47.14
CA GLN A 589 -0.64 -5.03 -47.59
C GLN A 589 -0.04 -3.70 -47.14
N ILE A 590 1.11 -3.35 -47.71
CA ILE A 590 1.91 -2.21 -47.24
C ILE A 590 1.26 -0.86 -47.48
N ASP A 591 0.57 -0.68 -48.61
CA ASP A 591 -0.09 0.59 -48.94
C ASP A 591 -1.18 0.94 -47.91
N ASP A 592 -1.93 -0.07 -47.47
CA ASP A 592 -2.94 0.06 -46.41
C ASP A 592 -2.28 0.34 -45.05
N ALA A 593 -1.16 -0.32 -44.74
CA ALA A 593 -0.40 -0.07 -43.51
C ALA A 593 0.14 1.38 -43.43
N ILE A 594 0.70 1.89 -44.53
CA ILE A 594 1.18 3.28 -44.64
C ILE A 594 0.03 4.27 -44.56
N SER A 595 -1.10 3.98 -45.21
CA SER A 595 -2.31 4.81 -45.15
C SER A 595 -2.83 4.93 -43.72
N LEU A 596 -2.94 3.81 -43.00
CA LEU A 596 -3.33 3.79 -41.58
C LEU A 596 -2.36 4.59 -40.70
N PHE A 597 -1.06 4.48 -40.97
CA PHE A 597 -0.06 5.23 -40.22
C PHE A 597 -0.24 6.75 -40.36
N HIS A 598 -0.49 7.22 -41.58
CA HIS A 598 -0.75 8.63 -41.82
C HIS A 598 -2.07 9.09 -41.16
N GLU A 599 -3.11 8.25 -41.17
CA GLU A 599 -4.36 8.53 -40.45
C GLU A 599 -4.15 8.67 -38.94
N MET A 600 -3.32 7.80 -38.34
CA MET A 600 -2.94 7.88 -36.94
C MET A 600 -2.25 9.21 -36.61
N VAL A 601 -1.27 9.62 -37.42
CA VAL A 601 -0.53 10.87 -37.23
C VAL A 601 -1.47 12.08 -37.38
N ASN A 602 -2.37 12.05 -38.37
CA ASN A 602 -3.37 13.10 -38.58
C ASN A 602 -4.37 13.19 -37.42
N SER A 603 -4.60 12.10 -36.69
CA SER A 603 -5.42 12.05 -35.48
C SER A 603 -4.71 12.60 -34.24
N GLY A 604 -3.49 13.14 -34.39
CA GLY A 604 -2.71 13.75 -33.30
C GLY A 604 -1.97 12.75 -32.42
N ILE A 605 -1.97 11.46 -32.77
CA ILE A 605 -1.29 10.40 -32.02
C ILE A 605 0.17 10.35 -32.48
N LYS A 606 1.10 10.51 -31.53
CA LYS A 606 2.54 10.42 -31.82
C LYS A 606 2.95 8.96 -32.00
N PRO A 607 3.66 8.60 -33.07
CA PRO A 607 4.22 7.27 -33.25
C PRO A 607 5.21 6.88 -32.15
N ASN A 608 5.29 5.58 -31.85
CA ASN A 608 6.32 4.98 -31.01
C ASN A 608 7.26 4.08 -31.83
N ASP A 609 8.27 3.55 -31.17
CA ASP A 609 9.24 2.59 -31.70
C ASP A 609 8.58 1.33 -32.28
N ILE A 610 7.55 0.78 -31.62
CA ILE A 610 6.87 -0.44 -32.05
C ILE A 610 6.19 -0.26 -33.42
N ILE A 611 5.43 0.83 -33.61
CA ILE A 611 4.76 1.10 -34.89
C ILE A 611 5.77 1.29 -36.02
N LEU A 612 6.86 2.00 -35.75
CA LEU A 612 7.92 2.22 -36.73
C LEU A 612 8.63 0.92 -37.09
N THR A 613 8.85 0.03 -36.12
CA THR A 613 9.34 -1.34 -36.37
C THR A 613 8.38 -2.12 -37.27
N ASN A 614 7.08 -2.09 -36.99
CA ASN A 614 6.07 -2.78 -37.81
C ASN A 614 6.07 -2.29 -39.26
N ILE A 615 6.20 -0.98 -39.49
CA ILE A 615 6.27 -0.40 -40.84
C ILE A 615 7.59 -0.74 -41.52
N LEU A 616 8.72 -0.65 -40.82
CA LEU A 616 10.03 -1.01 -41.38
C LEU A 616 10.10 -2.50 -41.76
N SER A 617 9.52 -3.37 -40.92
CA SER A 617 9.37 -4.79 -41.21
C SER A 617 8.50 -5.00 -42.45
N ALA A 618 7.33 -4.35 -42.53
CA ALA A 618 6.46 -4.39 -43.71
C ALA A 618 7.21 -3.94 -44.98
N CYS A 619 7.96 -2.83 -44.91
CA CYS A 619 8.79 -2.33 -46.01
C CYS A 619 9.84 -3.37 -46.44
N SER A 620 10.51 -4.01 -45.48
CA SER A 620 11.48 -5.08 -45.77
C SER A 620 10.84 -6.28 -46.47
N HIS A 621 9.64 -6.68 -46.03
CA HIS A 621 8.90 -7.79 -46.64
C HIS A 621 8.37 -7.47 -48.04
N ALA A 622 7.91 -6.24 -48.28
CA ALA A 622 7.41 -5.80 -49.59
C ALA A 622 8.51 -5.32 -50.56
N GLY A 623 9.71 -5.04 -50.07
CA GLY A 623 10.83 -4.52 -50.87
C GLY A 623 10.78 -3.02 -51.18
N TYR A 624 10.06 -2.24 -50.36
CA TYR A 624 9.84 -0.80 -50.56
C TYR A 624 11.01 0.00 -49.99
N LEU A 625 12.08 0.13 -50.79
CA LEU A 625 13.37 0.65 -50.35
C LEU A 625 13.33 2.13 -49.95
N ASP A 626 12.63 2.96 -50.72
CA ASP A 626 12.62 4.42 -50.53
C ASP A 626 11.73 4.81 -49.35
N GLU A 627 10.58 4.16 -49.21
CA GLU A 627 9.67 4.32 -48.08
C GLU A 627 10.31 3.85 -46.77
N GLY A 628 10.99 2.69 -46.77
CA GLY A 628 11.69 2.20 -45.58
C GLY A 628 12.78 3.16 -45.08
N LYS A 629 13.56 3.77 -46.00
CA LYS A 629 14.53 4.82 -45.64
C LYS A 629 13.86 6.08 -45.12
N TYR A 630 12.74 6.48 -45.71
CA TYR A 630 11.96 7.63 -45.27
C TYR A 630 11.50 7.46 -43.81
N PHE A 631 10.89 6.32 -43.48
CA PHE A 631 10.42 6.04 -42.11
C PHE A 631 11.57 5.95 -41.09
N PHE A 632 12.72 5.38 -41.48
CA PHE A 632 13.90 5.35 -40.61
C PHE A 632 14.44 6.76 -40.30
N ASN A 633 14.51 7.64 -41.31
CA ASN A 633 14.93 9.03 -41.11
C ASN A 633 13.90 9.84 -40.30
N MET A 634 12.61 9.57 -40.51
CA MET A 634 11.54 10.21 -39.73
C MET A 634 11.65 9.86 -38.23
N MET A 635 12.02 8.64 -37.87
CA MET A 635 12.28 8.24 -36.48
C MET A 635 13.33 9.13 -35.81
N ILE A 636 14.45 9.38 -36.51
CA ILE A 636 15.52 10.26 -36.03
C ILE A 636 15.01 11.70 -35.86
N ASN A 637 14.24 12.21 -36.84
CA ASN A 637 13.67 13.56 -36.78
C ASN A 637 12.66 13.74 -35.64
N LEU A 638 11.96 12.66 -35.25
CA LEU A 638 11.03 12.65 -34.11
C LEU A 638 11.73 12.49 -32.76
N SER A 639 13.08 12.50 -32.72
CA SER A 639 13.88 12.26 -31.51
C SER A 639 13.61 10.89 -30.86
N ILE A 640 13.25 9.89 -31.67
CA ILE A 640 13.13 8.50 -31.23
C ILE A 640 14.47 7.82 -31.50
N GLU A 641 15.12 7.31 -30.46
CA GLU A 641 16.42 6.65 -30.60
C GLU A 641 16.30 5.30 -31.33
N PRO A 642 17.05 5.08 -32.42
CA PRO A 642 17.01 3.81 -33.14
C PRO A 642 17.57 2.65 -32.29
N LYS A 643 16.69 1.73 -31.89
CA LYS A 643 17.05 0.44 -31.29
C LYS A 643 17.58 -0.60 -32.30
N PRO A 644 18.28 -1.67 -31.84
CA PRO A 644 18.78 -2.74 -32.70
C PRO A 644 17.73 -3.35 -33.63
N GLU A 645 16.47 -3.47 -33.21
CA GLU A 645 15.41 -4.06 -34.06
C GLU A 645 15.15 -3.23 -35.32
N HIS A 646 15.16 -1.89 -35.21
CA HIS A 646 14.97 -1.00 -36.36
C HIS A 646 16.13 -1.13 -37.35
N PHE A 647 17.36 -1.25 -36.86
CA PHE A 647 18.53 -1.51 -37.69
C PHE A 647 18.45 -2.88 -38.37
N ALA A 648 17.96 -3.91 -37.67
CA ALA A 648 17.76 -5.23 -38.26
C ALA A 648 16.78 -5.18 -39.43
N CYS A 649 15.66 -4.46 -39.30
CA CYS A 649 14.71 -4.26 -40.39
C CYS A 649 15.32 -3.47 -41.58
N LEU A 650 16.10 -2.42 -41.31
CA LEU A 650 16.75 -1.62 -42.36
C LEU A 650 17.83 -2.44 -43.10
N VAL A 651 18.63 -3.21 -42.36
CA VAL A 651 19.64 -4.11 -42.92
C VAL A 651 18.99 -5.22 -43.74
N ASP A 652 17.88 -5.81 -43.27
CA ASP A 652 17.11 -6.81 -44.03
C ASP A 652 16.54 -6.21 -45.33
N LEU A 653 16.01 -4.98 -45.27
CA LEU A 653 15.51 -4.26 -46.45
C LEU A 653 16.60 -4.01 -47.50
N LEU A 654 17.75 -3.47 -47.09
CA LEU A 654 18.91 -3.22 -47.97
C LEU A 654 19.48 -4.53 -48.53
N SER A 655 19.57 -5.54 -47.68
CA SER A 655 20.01 -6.89 -48.03
C SER A 655 19.14 -7.53 -49.09
N ARG A 656 17.81 -7.44 -48.96
CA ARG A 656 16.86 -7.95 -49.96
C ARG A 656 16.91 -7.17 -51.26
N ALA A 657 17.06 -5.85 -51.19
CA ALA A 657 17.24 -4.98 -52.36
C ALA A 657 18.58 -5.21 -53.12
N GLY A 658 19.53 -5.94 -52.52
CA GLY A 658 20.82 -6.27 -53.13
C GLY A 658 21.94 -5.27 -52.86
N ASP A 659 21.68 -4.24 -52.06
CA ASP A 659 22.66 -3.20 -51.71
C ASP A 659 23.42 -3.59 -50.43
N ILE A 660 24.12 -4.74 -50.50
CA ILE A 660 24.75 -5.39 -49.33
C ILE A 660 25.89 -4.54 -48.76
N ASP A 661 26.62 -3.81 -49.59
CA ASP A 661 27.72 -2.95 -49.13
C ASP A 661 27.18 -1.83 -48.23
N LYS A 662 26.07 -1.19 -48.60
CA LYS A 662 25.39 -0.21 -47.73
C LYS A 662 24.79 -0.85 -46.49
N ALA A 663 24.28 -2.08 -46.58
CA ALA A 663 23.80 -2.80 -45.40
C ALA A 663 24.94 -3.02 -44.38
N TYR A 664 26.16 -3.33 -44.85
CA TYR A 664 27.34 -3.43 -44.00
C TYR A 664 27.77 -2.06 -43.43
N GLU A 665 27.75 -1.00 -44.23
CA GLU A 665 28.02 0.37 -43.75
C GLU A 665 27.08 0.78 -42.62
N VAL A 666 25.77 0.49 -42.74
CA VAL A 666 24.77 0.75 -41.69
C VAL A 666 25.17 0.07 -40.39
N ILE A 667 25.56 -1.22 -40.42
CA ILE A 667 26.01 -1.95 -39.22
C ILE A 667 27.25 -1.29 -38.61
N THR A 668 28.21 -0.87 -39.43
CA THR A 668 29.43 -0.21 -38.93
C THR A 668 29.17 1.18 -38.34
N SER A 669 28.11 1.85 -38.79
CA SER A 669 27.71 3.17 -38.30
C SER A 669 26.83 3.12 -37.04
N MET A 670 26.46 1.93 -36.56
CA MET A 670 25.61 1.78 -35.39
C MET A 670 26.31 2.31 -34.12
N PRO A 671 25.61 3.10 -33.27
CA PRO A 671 26.15 3.56 -32.00
C PRO A 671 26.22 2.46 -30.93
N LEU A 672 25.53 1.34 -31.17
CA LEU A 672 25.45 0.17 -30.29
C LEU A 672 26.02 -1.07 -30.99
N PRO A 673 26.58 -2.04 -30.23
CA PRO A 673 27.03 -3.30 -30.80
C PRO A 673 25.86 -4.05 -31.46
N ALA A 674 26.06 -4.47 -32.71
CA ALA A 674 25.05 -5.20 -33.48
C ALA A 674 24.79 -6.59 -32.90
N ASP A 675 23.51 -6.90 -32.69
CA ASP A 675 23.02 -8.17 -32.14
C ASP A 675 22.93 -9.28 -33.21
N VAL A 676 22.54 -10.48 -32.78
CA VAL A 676 22.34 -11.65 -33.66
C VAL A 676 21.32 -11.38 -34.76
N SER A 677 20.29 -10.57 -34.49
CA SER A 677 19.21 -10.31 -35.45
C SER A 677 19.70 -9.48 -36.63
N VAL A 678 20.50 -8.43 -36.36
CA VAL A 678 21.10 -7.56 -37.37
C VAL A 678 22.11 -8.33 -38.23
N TRP A 679 23.00 -9.09 -37.60
CA TRP A 679 23.95 -9.93 -38.33
C TRP A 679 23.25 -11.05 -39.12
N GLY A 680 22.20 -11.64 -38.55
CA GLY A 680 21.38 -12.66 -39.21
C GLY A 680 20.69 -12.14 -40.47
N ALA A 681 20.14 -10.93 -40.42
CA ALA A 681 19.55 -10.26 -41.57
C ALA A 681 20.58 -10.07 -42.71
N LEU A 682 21.77 -9.58 -42.39
CA LEU A 682 22.84 -9.39 -43.38
C LEU A 682 23.31 -10.73 -43.99
N VAL A 683 23.50 -11.77 -43.17
CA VAL A 683 23.91 -13.10 -43.64
C VAL A 683 22.85 -13.68 -44.57
N SER A 684 21.56 -13.54 -44.24
CA SER A 684 20.46 -13.95 -45.12
C SER A 684 20.51 -13.22 -46.47
N GLY A 685 20.80 -11.91 -46.47
CA GLY A 685 21.06 -11.10 -47.66
C GLY A 685 22.23 -11.62 -48.50
N CYS A 686 23.37 -11.84 -47.85
CA CYS A 686 24.58 -12.36 -48.48
C CYS A 686 24.35 -13.71 -49.13
N ARG A 687 23.52 -14.57 -48.52
CA ARG A 687 23.09 -15.85 -49.08
C ARG A 687 22.29 -15.67 -50.37
N ILE A 688 21.32 -14.75 -50.38
CA ILE A 688 20.46 -14.48 -51.54
C ILE A 688 21.29 -13.97 -52.73
N HIS A 689 22.20 -13.02 -52.49
CA HIS A 689 22.99 -12.36 -53.54
C HIS A 689 24.39 -12.95 -53.75
N LYS A 690 24.72 -14.06 -53.07
CA LYS A 690 25.98 -14.81 -53.18
C LYS A 690 27.26 -13.99 -52.91
N ARG A 691 27.20 -13.05 -51.97
CA ARG A 691 28.36 -12.23 -51.53
C ARG A 691 29.19 -12.95 -50.46
N MET A 692 29.98 -13.93 -50.89
CA MET A 692 30.83 -14.76 -50.00
C MET A 692 32.02 -14.01 -49.39
N ASP A 693 32.41 -12.89 -50.00
CA ASP A 693 33.45 -11.98 -49.51
C ASP A 693 33.09 -11.38 -48.14
N ILE A 694 31.86 -10.88 -48.00
CA ILE A 694 31.37 -10.28 -46.75
C ILE A 694 31.14 -11.35 -45.68
N ILE A 695 30.67 -12.54 -46.06
CA ILE A 695 30.49 -13.69 -45.13
C ILE A 695 31.82 -14.05 -44.43
N LYS A 696 32.94 -14.08 -45.16
CA LYS A 696 34.27 -14.34 -44.58
C LYS A 696 34.74 -13.25 -43.62
N MET A 697 34.39 -11.98 -43.89
CA MET A 697 34.69 -10.88 -42.97
C MET A 697 33.88 -10.98 -41.67
N ILE A 698 32.59 -11.34 -41.78
CA ILE A 698 31.73 -11.57 -40.62
C ILE A 698 32.27 -12.73 -39.78
N GLN A 699 32.67 -13.84 -40.43
CA GLN A 699 33.28 -15.00 -39.78
C GLN A 699 34.48 -14.61 -38.91
N GLN A 700 35.48 -13.92 -39.47
CA GLN A 700 36.68 -13.50 -38.72
C GLN A 700 36.35 -12.57 -37.55
N ARG A 701 35.29 -11.76 -37.68
CA ARG A 701 34.87 -10.84 -36.61
C ARG A 701 34.15 -11.57 -35.48
N LEU A 702 33.32 -12.57 -35.81
CA LEU A 702 32.56 -13.36 -34.84
C LEU A 702 33.41 -14.43 -34.13
N GLU A 703 34.43 -15.00 -34.79
CA GLU A 703 35.38 -15.94 -34.16
C GLU A 703 36.12 -15.33 -32.96
N ASN A 704 36.31 -14.02 -32.95
CA ASN A 704 36.99 -13.28 -31.88
C ASN A 704 36.06 -12.88 -30.73
N MET A 705 34.75 -13.15 -30.80
CA MET A 705 33.81 -12.84 -29.72
C MET A 705 33.57 -14.06 -28.81
N GLN A 706 33.78 -13.89 -27.50
CA GLN A 706 33.29 -14.83 -26.49
C GLN A 706 31.89 -14.39 -26.07
N THR A 707 30.87 -15.22 -26.32
CA THR A 707 29.47 -14.96 -25.95
C THR A 707 28.80 -16.24 -25.46
N ASP A 708 27.93 -16.15 -24.45
CA ASP A 708 27.11 -17.27 -23.97
C ASP A 708 25.75 -17.38 -24.70
N ASP A 709 25.48 -16.48 -25.65
CA ASP A 709 24.22 -16.45 -26.39
C ASP A 709 24.18 -17.54 -27.48
N THR A 710 23.11 -18.34 -27.43
CA THR A 710 22.83 -19.43 -28.37
C THR A 710 22.70 -18.94 -29.80
N GLY A 711 22.19 -17.72 -29.99
CA GLY A 711 21.95 -17.10 -31.29
C GLY A 711 23.24 -16.88 -32.11
N TYR A 712 24.32 -16.46 -31.46
CA TYR A 712 25.62 -16.28 -32.10
C TYR A 712 26.21 -17.60 -32.58
N TYR A 713 26.10 -18.67 -31.78
CA TYR A 713 26.56 -20.00 -32.17
C TYR A 713 25.75 -20.59 -33.34
N THR A 714 24.43 -20.38 -33.37
CA THR A 714 23.61 -20.79 -34.52
C THR A 714 23.94 -19.99 -35.77
N LEU A 715 24.15 -18.68 -35.65
CA LEU A 715 24.56 -17.82 -36.76
C LEU A 715 25.93 -18.25 -37.33
N LEU A 716 26.93 -18.43 -36.48
CA LEU A 716 28.28 -18.87 -36.87
C LEU A 716 28.25 -20.25 -37.53
N SER A 717 27.43 -21.18 -37.00
CA SER A 717 27.23 -22.49 -37.62
C SER A 717 26.61 -22.42 -39.02
N ASN A 718 25.64 -21.52 -39.23
CA ASN A 718 25.02 -21.31 -40.54
C ASN A 718 26.03 -20.72 -41.53
N ILE A 719 26.85 -19.76 -41.10
CA ILE A 719 27.93 -19.16 -41.90
C ILE A 719 28.94 -20.23 -42.40
N TYR A 720 29.43 -21.10 -41.52
CA TYR A 720 30.34 -22.19 -41.92
C TYR A 720 29.70 -23.18 -42.89
N ALA A 721 28.42 -23.50 -42.71
CA ALA A 721 27.70 -24.38 -43.62
C ALA A 721 27.58 -23.76 -45.03
N GLU A 722 27.37 -22.45 -45.12
CA GLU A 722 27.31 -21.71 -46.38
C GLU A 722 28.68 -21.55 -47.05
N GLY A 723 29.76 -21.39 -46.26
CA GLY A 723 31.15 -21.42 -46.75
C GLY A 723 31.60 -22.77 -47.31
N GLY A 724 30.79 -23.83 -47.16
CA GLY A 724 31.13 -25.21 -47.52
C GLY A 724 31.97 -25.94 -46.46
N GLU A 725 32.24 -25.30 -45.32
CA GLU A 725 33.04 -25.79 -44.21
C GLU A 725 32.17 -26.57 -43.20
N TRP A 726 31.54 -27.66 -43.67
CA TRP A 726 30.60 -28.47 -42.90
C TRP A 726 31.18 -29.06 -41.61
N ASN A 727 32.49 -29.30 -41.57
CA ASN A 727 33.18 -29.79 -40.39
C ASN A 727 33.20 -28.73 -39.28
N GLU A 728 33.57 -27.49 -39.59
CA GLU A 728 33.59 -26.40 -38.62
C GLU A 728 32.18 -26.04 -38.12
N SER A 729 31.18 -26.07 -39.01
CA SER A 729 29.77 -25.92 -38.62
C SER A 729 29.35 -26.96 -37.56
N ARG A 730 29.83 -28.21 -37.68
CA ARG A 730 29.57 -29.28 -36.71
C ARG A 730 30.35 -29.06 -35.42
N THR A 731 31.59 -28.59 -35.48
CA THR A 731 32.42 -28.24 -34.31
C THR A 731 31.75 -27.17 -33.47
N VAL A 732 31.27 -26.09 -34.10
CA VAL A 732 30.53 -25.00 -33.43
C VAL A 732 29.26 -25.53 -32.76
N ARG A 733 28.49 -26.40 -33.44
CA ARG A 733 27.28 -27.02 -32.84
C ARG A 733 27.61 -27.95 -31.67
N SER A 734 28.70 -28.71 -31.76
CA SER A 734 29.15 -29.58 -30.67
C SER A 734 29.61 -28.77 -29.46
N LYS A 735 30.30 -27.64 -29.69
CA LYS A 735 30.73 -26.71 -28.65
C LYS A 735 29.52 -26.09 -27.94
N MET A 736 28.53 -25.64 -28.71
CA MET A 736 27.25 -25.15 -28.17
C MET A 736 26.58 -26.21 -27.27
N GLN A 737 26.47 -27.46 -27.72
CA GLN A 737 25.89 -28.54 -26.91
C GLN A 737 26.70 -28.86 -25.65
N SER A 738 28.04 -28.80 -25.72
CA SER A 738 28.91 -29.06 -24.56
C SER A 738 28.81 -27.99 -23.47
N LEU A 739 28.38 -26.77 -23.82
CA LEU A 739 28.10 -25.68 -22.90
C LEU A 739 26.67 -25.73 -22.32
N GLY A 740 25.89 -26.77 -22.62
CA GLY A 740 24.49 -26.89 -22.18
C GLY A 740 23.50 -26.02 -22.98
N LEU A 741 23.98 -25.27 -23.98
CA LEU A 741 23.21 -24.38 -24.81
C LEU A 741 22.43 -25.17 -25.88
N ARG A 742 21.09 -25.02 -25.93
CA ARG A 742 20.21 -25.71 -26.89
C ARG A 742 19.58 -24.73 -27.87
N LYS A 743 19.57 -25.08 -29.15
CA LYS A 743 18.88 -24.31 -30.20
C LYS A 743 17.39 -24.21 -29.85
N VAL A 744 16.87 -22.99 -29.73
CA VAL A 744 15.44 -22.72 -29.71
C VAL A 744 14.88 -23.07 -31.10
N GLY A 745 14.05 -24.11 -31.17
CA GLY A 745 13.43 -24.51 -32.43
C GLY A 745 12.38 -23.48 -32.85
N GLY A 746 12.43 -23.02 -34.11
CA GLY A 746 11.30 -22.34 -34.70
C GLY A 746 10.16 -23.33 -34.94
N TYR A 747 8.94 -22.93 -34.61
CA TYR A 747 7.73 -23.72 -34.82
C TYR A 747 6.87 -23.03 -35.87
N SER A 748 6.41 -23.77 -36.87
CA SER A 748 5.34 -23.33 -37.76
C SER A 748 4.09 -24.11 -37.39
N MET A 749 3.01 -23.42 -37.08
CA MET A 749 1.74 -24.06 -36.70
C MET A 749 0.70 -23.80 -37.79
N ILE A 750 0.04 -24.86 -38.25
CA ILE A 750 -0.98 -24.78 -39.29
C ILE A 750 -2.25 -25.46 -38.76
N GLU A 751 -3.37 -24.77 -38.84
CA GLU A 751 -4.69 -25.34 -38.56
C GLU A 751 -5.18 -26.11 -39.80
N VAL A 752 -5.38 -27.42 -39.65
CA VAL A 752 -5.96 -28.30 -40.67
C VAL A 752 -7.10 -29.08 -40.03
N GLU A 753 -8.31 -28.99 -40.60
CA GLU A 753 -9.50 -29.72 -40.15
C GLU A 753 -9.81 -29.59 -38.63
N LYS A 754 -9.75 -28.35 -38.10
CA LYS A 754 -10.01 -28.03 -36.68
C LYS A 754 -9.01 -28.63 -35.68
N ARG A 755 -7.83 -29.05 -36.16
CA ARG A 755 -6.71 -29.48 -35.31
C ARG A 755 -5.46 -28.67 -35.66
N ILE A 756 -4.77 -28.20 -34.61
CA ILE A 756 -3.51 -27.48 -34.73
C ILE A 756 -2.39 -28.50 -34.90
N HIS A 757 -1.68 -28.41 -36.02
CA HIS A 757 -0.49 -29.21 -36.31
C HIS A 757 0.75 -28.34 -36.08
N THR A 758 1.67 -28.82 -35.26
CA THR A 758 2.92 -28.11 -34.95
C THR A 758 4.07 -28.75 -35.71
N GLY A 759 4.68 -28.03 -36.64
CA GLY A 759 5.89 -28.44 -37.35
C GLY A 759 7.11 -27.78 -36.71
N LYS A 760 8.09 -28.57 -36.27
CA LYS A 760 9.41 -28.04 -35.90
C LYS A 760 10.23 -27.80 -37.17
N ALA A 761 10.97 -26.70 -37.25
CA ALA A 761 11.77 -26.29 -38.41
C ALA A 761 12.96 -27.22 -38.81
N ASN A 762 12.93 -28.51 -38.45
CA ASN A 762 13.88 -29.54 -38.86
C ASN A 762 13.19 -30.87 -39.27
N ASP A 763 11.86 -30.97 -39.20
CA ASP A 763 11.16 -32.17 -39.65
C ASP A 763 11.04 -32.14 -41.18
N THR A 764 11.83 -32.98 -41.85
CA THR A 764 11.55 -33.35 -43.24
C THR A 764 10.20 -34.03 -43.27
N ILE A 765 9.15 -33.28 -43.63
CA ILE A 765 7.84 -33.81 -43.99
C ILE A 765 8.09 -34.90 -45.02
N SER A 766 7.83 -36.15 -44.64
CA SER A 766 8.01 -37.27 -45.55
C SER A 766 7.06 -37.06 -46.74
N LYS A 767 7.57 -37.21 -47.97
CA LYS A 767 6.82 -37.04 -49.23
C LYS A 767 5.58 -37.94 -49.39
N ARG A 768 5.17 -38.71 -48.36
CA ARG A 768 3.98 -39.57 -48.38
C ARG A 768 2.69 -38.88 -47.92
N GLU A 769 2.74 -37.71 -47.29
CA GLU A 769 1.52 -37.00 -46.85
C GLU A 769 1.04 -35.91 -47.84
N ILE A 770 1.87 -35.55 -48.83
CA ILE A 770 1.48 -34.57 -49.87
C ILE A 770 0.60 -35.21 -50.95
N SER A 771 0.54 -36.54 -51.04
CA SER A 771 -0.27 -37.24 -52.06
C SER A 771 -1.74 -37.49 -51.68
N SER A 772 -2.21 -36.92 -50.56
CA SER A 772 -3.64 -36.93 -50.19
C SER A 772 -4.20 -35.54 -49.83
N LEU A 773 -3.46 -34.48 -50.19
CA LEU A 773 -3.99 -33.14 -50.43
C LEU A 773 -4.24 -32.99 -51.93
#